data_AF-A0ABD3R128-F1
#
_entry.id   AF-A0ABD3R128-F1
#
_cell.length_a   1.000
_cell.length_b   1.000
_cell.length_c   1.000
_cell.angle_alpha   90.00
_cell.angle_beta   90.00
_cell.angle_gamma   90.00
#
_symmetry.space_group_name_H-M   'P 1'
#
loop_
_entity.id
_entity.type
_entity.pdbx_description
1 polymer ?
#
loop_
_entity_poly.entity_id
_entity_poly.type
_entity_poly.pdbx_seq_one_letter_code
_entity_poly.pdbx_strand_id
1 'polypeptide(L)'
;MSTSPPPPQTTLLIGGSNGTATLCAILGDRSNPHNANHTLRVATRSAGTYLNDDGSSPRVWRCGEKKHLSDLVSADFLPTRMLTHVGAPNSVFVYGGAGDDGGVRGGGVGSMSQIERAISGVSAPDDGGVADVIILACPVSAHLSLLRRVARALYNLDAAGLLGSSNRPPILVGTLYGAGGFDWQSRIAFYSERPDGFVKWKRPLGLFALKAFPYLCKSLKPGEVTLHGRFPQLQVAVSPSNAYTRRHAGMILDRVLQTATTGKSLEFLGLCADEKLGGDGAVLEEAAVLTKVGYGGSYPGRAIETAANARNAIMIAAHTHKQLKQAKEGVSGSAAASVAATLSHPTAMLPASTNVGPDGLPANMNAMPNPRALDVLLTQSLSDHADPKSSLGFLTCTLNSTNQILHPCILVALFGGDGKVDPDNAENDDGTIYWNPTKELTSLPRFYADGAAKPLAGELITAIAGGEMYFVIDALERLLSPRGYDPITALHGGEPIGRRVMNWLGNSPHDLGERSGLTGAALRREWRGTFGGDGDCEGGGEFGNATGLINREKLLAKLMSYGLSHNSRLGAVLSPCLIDESYVNSEDGTIRIRPNPATRFFTDDVQHGLCIYLGLAELLGFDLERDMKTTLYVVRRLQRWMKKEFVLPRGGNECKNGNQRRLIVGSARDLAETSAPQSFGVHSVQELKQFLRLDLFGERHQATAEDRLMGSELVSRL
;
A
#
# COMPACT_ATOMS: atom_id res chain seq x y z
N MET A 1 9.71 37.48 17.35
CA MET A 1 10.97 36.73 17.14
C MET A 1 11.09 36.46 15.65
N SER A 2 12.11 37.01 14.97
CA SER A 2 12.36 36.74 13.56
C SER A 2 12.87 35.31 13.42
N THR A 3 12.00 34.39 12.98
CA THR A 3 12.40 33.04 12.63
C THR A 3 13.25 33.11 11.36
N SER A 4 14.46 32.53 11.39
CA SER A 4 15.30 32.39 10.19
C SER A 4 14.48 31.83 9.03
N PRO A 5 14.68 32.30 7.79
CA PRO A 5 13.94 31.79 6.65
C PRO A 5 14.16 30.26 6.51
N PRO A 6 13.13 29.51 6.10
CA PRO A 6 13.26 28.06 5.93
C PRO A 6 14.35 27.74 4.88
N PRO A 7 15.04 26.59 5.01
CA PRO A 7 16.07 26.18 4.07
C PRO A 7 15.48 26.06 2.64
N PRO A 8 16.29 26.19 1.58
CA PRO A 8 15.82 25.92 0.22
C PRO A 8 15.30 24.48 0.08
N GLN A 9 14.20 24.29 -0.63
CA GLN A 9 13.67 22.97 -0.99
C GLN A 9 13.08 23.01 -2.39
N THR A 10 13.38 22.01 -3.22
CA THR A 10 12.76 21.83 -4.53
C THR A 10 11.86 20.60 -4.55
N THR A 11 10.58 20.80 -4.86
CA THR A 11 9.58 19.74 -5.01
C THR A 11 9.16 19.62 -6.46
N LEU A 12 9.30 18.42 -7.03
CA LEU A 12 8.79 18.06 -8.34
C LEU A 12 7.51 17.24 -8.19
N LEU A 13 6.40 17.75 -8.72
CA LEU A 13 5.14 17.00 -8.84
C LEU A 13 5.05 16.39 -10.23
N ILE A 14 4.81 15.09 -10.32
CA ILE A 14 4.61 14.39 -11.59
C ILE A 14 3.16 13.90 -11.66
N GLY A 15 2.43 14.37 -12.68
CA GLY A 15 1.03 14.02 -12.90
C GLY A 15 0.15 15.23 -13.14
N GLY A 16 -1.17 15.02 -13.12
CA GLY A 16 -2.15 16.07 -13.42
C GLY A 16 -3.45 15.96 -12.60
N SER A 17 -3.41 15.30 -11.45
CA SER A 17 -4.60 15.08 -10.62
C SER A 17 -5.08 16.37 -9.91
N ASN A 18 -6.29 16.32 -9.34
CA ASN A 18 -6.79 17.35 -8.41
C ASN A 18 -5.82 17.60 -7.24
N GLY A 19 -5.04 16.57 -6.88
CA GLY A 19 -3.98 16.68 -5.88
C GLY A 19 -2.83 17.57 -6.31
N THR A 20 -2.39 17.43 -7.57
CA THR A 20 -1.38 18.31 -8.17
C THR A 20 -1.87 19.75 -8.15
N ALA A 21 -3.09 20.01 -8.63
CA ALA A 21 -3.71 21.35 -8.62
C ALA A 21 -3.79 21.96 -7.21
N THR A 22 -4.16 21.14 -6.21
CA THR A 22 -4.24 21.56 -4.80
C THR A 22 -2.87 21.95 -4.26
N LEU A 23 -1.83 21.15 -4.54
CA LEU A 23 -0.47 21.47 -4.14
C LEU A 23 0.09 22.70 -4.88
N CYS A 24 -0.25 22.89 -6.16
CA CYS A 24 0.11 24.10 -6.89
C CYS A 24 -0.46 25.36 -6.23
N ALA A 25 -1.74 25.34 -5.85
CA ALA A 25 -2.36 26.46 -5.17
C ALA A 25 -1.76 26.72 -3.78
N ILE A 26 -1.49 25.66 -3.01
CA ILE A 26 -1.05 25.76 -1.62
C ILE A 26 0.45 26.06 -1.49
N LEU A 27 1.31 25.32 -2.21
CA LEU A 27 2.77 25.47 -2.13
C LEU A 27 3.28 26.59 -3.03
N GLY A 28 2.56 26.91 -4.10
CA GLY A 28 2.86 28.04 -4.97
C GLY A 28 2.44 29.39 -4.38
N ASP A 29 1.70 29.41 -3.26
CA ASP A 29 1.26 30.65 -2.61
C ASP A 29 2.45 31.33 -1.90
N ARG A 30 3.01 32.35 -2.56
CA ARG A 30 4.15 33.13 -2.05
C ARG A 30 3.80 34.09 -0.92
N SER A 31 2.51 34.33 -0.67
CA SER A 31 2.08 35.13 0.48
C SER A 31 2.24 34.37 1.80
N ASN A 32 2.30 33.04 1.75
CA ASN A 32 2.55 32.21 2.91
C ASN A 32 4.07 32.14 3.21
N PRO A 33 4.54 32.67 4.36
CA PRO A 33 5.96 32.66 4.71
C PRO A 33 6.55 31.25 4.84
N HIS A 34 5.74 30.21 5.08
CA HIS A 34 6.21 28.82 5.11
C HIS A 34 6.66 28.31 3.72
N ASN A 35 6.20 28.95 2.64
CA ASN A 35 6.58 28.63 1.26
C ASN A 35 7.76 29.48 0.76
N ALA A 36 8.33 30.36 1.60
CA ALA A 36 9.57 31.07 1.27
C ALA A 36 10.67 30.04 0.92
N ASN A 37 11.51 30.31 -0.09
CA ASN A 37 12.56 29.41 -0.57
C ASN A 37 12.10 28.00 -1.02
N HIS A 38 10.81 27.80 -1.30
CA HIS A 38 10.30 26.54 -1.83
C HIS A 38 10.13 26.64 -3.35
N THR A 39 10.89 25.90 -4.14
CA THR A 39 10.69 25.81 -5.59
C THR A 39 9.74 24.66 -5.91
N LEU A 40 8.65 24.95 -6.63
CA LEU A 40 7.67 23.97 -7.06
C LEU A 40 7.72 23.78 -8.57
N ARG A 41 8.01 22.56 -9.01
CA ARG A 41 8.01 22.15 -10.42
C ARG A 41 6.86 21.19 -10.69
N VAL A 42 6.25 21.27 -11.86
CA VAL A 42 5.22 20.32 -12.31
C VAL A 42 5.65 19.67 -13.61
N ALA A 43 5.75 18.35 -13.65
CA ALA A 43 5.84 17.58 -14.88
C ALA A 43 4.46 16.97 -15.19
N THR A 44 3.91 17.23 -16.38
CA THR A 44 2.56 16.79 -16.78
C THR A 44 2.50 16.39 -18.26
N ARG A 45 1.54 15.54 -18.65
CA ARG A 45 1.21 15.29 -20.07
C ARG A 45 0.29 16.38 -20.64
N SER A 46 -0.43 17.11 -19.77
CA SER A 46 -1.49 18.04 -20.15
C SER A 46 -1.02 19.48 -19.97
N ALA A 47 -0.23 19.97 -20.92
CA ALA A 47 0.34 21.32 -20.92
C ALA A 47 -0.73 22.40 -20.66
N GLY A 48 -1.83 22.36 -21.41
CA GLY A 48 -2.92 23.36 -21.31
C GLY A 48 -3.63 23.41 -19.95
N THR A 49 -3.49 22.39 -19.11
CA THR A 49 -4.07 22.41 -17.76
C THR A 49 -3.23 23.26 -16.80
N TYR A 50 -1.91 23.27 -16.96
CA TYR A 50 -0.97 23.89 -16.00
C TYR A 50 -0.23 25.10 -16.57
N LEU A 51 -0.34 25.37 -17.86
CA LEU A 51 0.10 26.59 -18.50
C LEU A 51 -1.11 27.49 -18.78
N ASN A 52 -0.86 28.79 -18.91
CA ASN A 52 -1.84 29.76 -19.39
C ASN A 52 -2.22 29.46 -20.85
N ASP A 53 -3.26 30.12 -21.35
CA ASP A 53 -3.84 29.82 -22.67
C ASP A 53 -2.85 30.09 -23.82
N ASP A 54 -1.83 30.91 -23.58
CA ASP A 54 -0.71 31.18 -24.50
C ASP A 54 0.41 30.13 -24.45
N GLY A 55 0.33 29.16 -23.53
CA GLY A 55 1.33 28.12 -23.30
C GLY A 55 2.68 28.62 -22.79
N SER A 56 2.82 29.91 -22.44
CA SER A 56 4.12 30.52 -22.17
C SER A 56 4.54 30.46 -20.69
N SER A 57 3.55 30.47 -19.80
CA SER A 57 3.76 30.70 -18.38
C SER A 57 2.90 29.77 -17.50
N PRO A 58 3.38 29.42 -16.29
CA PRO A 58 2.60 28.64 -15.34
C PRO A 58 1.26 29.29 -14.98
N ARG A 59 0.20 28.47 -14.96
CA ARG A 59 -1.15 28.89 -14.58
C ARG A 59 -1.25 29.10 -13.07
N VAL A 60 -1.91 30.19 -12.68
CA VAL A 60 -2.28 30.46 -11.29
C VAL A 60 -3.47 29.58 -10.89
N TRP A 61 -3.35 28.91 -9.76
CA TRP A 61 -4.38 28.08 -9.15
C TRP A 61 -4.94 28.75 -7.90
N ARG A 62 -6.28 28.80 -7.82
CA ARG A 62 -7.02 29.25 -6.65
C ARG A 62 -7.62 28.05 -5.94
N CYS A 63 -7.28 27.87 -4.66
CA CYS A 63 -7.84 26.82 -3.82
C CYS A 63 -8.78 27.43 -2.78
N GLY A 64 -10.08 27.23 -2.94
CA GLY A 64 -11.09 27.56 -1.93
C GLY A 64 -11.23 26.43 -0.91
N GLU A 65 -10.75 26.65 0.31
CA GLU A 65 -10.84 25.71 1.42
C GLU A 65 -12.08 26.03 2.27
N LYS A 66 -13.00 25.06 2.33
CA LYS A 66 -14.18 25.10 3.19
C LYS A 66 -13.78 24.68 4.60
N LYS A 67 -13.73 25.60 5.56
CA LYS A 67 -13.57 25.27 6.99
C LYS A 67 -14.92 25.30 7.69
N HIS A 68 -15.34 24.16 8.23
CA HIS A 68 -16.53 24.10 9.08
C HIS A 68 -16.18 24.57 10.49
N LEU A 69 -17.09 25.32 11.13
CA LEU A 69 -16.86 25.92 12.46
C LEU A 69 -16.62 24.86 13.57
N SER A 70 -17.09 23.63 13.37
CA SER A 70 -16.72 22.47 14.16
C SER A 70 -16.00 21.46 13.27
N ASP A 71 -14.67 21.53 13.21
CA ASP A 71 -13.84 20.49 12.59
C ASP A 71 -13.97 19.10 13.27
N LEU A 72 -14.85 18.98 14.30
CA LEU A 72 -15.30 17.74 14.95
C LEU A 72 -16.65 17.20 14.44
N VAL A 73 -17.50 18.05 13.87
CA VAL A 73 -18.84 17.69 13.39
C VAL A 73 -19.11 18.47 12.12
N SER A 74 -18.93 17.85 10.95
CA SER A 74 -19.29 18.49 9.67
C SER A 74 -20.80 18.47 9.52
N ALA A 75 -21.47 19.39 10.16
CA ALA A 75 -22.85 19.65 9.86
C ALA A 75 -22.92 20.82 8.88
N ASP A 76 -23.58 20.60 7.74
CA ASP A 76 -23.72 21.57 6.66
C ASP A 76 -24.49 22.85 7.06
N PHE A 77 -25.04 22.91 8.28
CA PHE A 77 -25.77 24.07 8.80
C PHE A 77 -24.90 25.11 9.52
N LEU A 78 -23.61 24.83 9.77
CA LEU A 78 -22.73 25.78 10.45
C LEU A 78 -22.03 26.73 9.47
N PRO A 79 -21.78 28.00 9.85
CA PRO A 79 -21.08 28.96 8.99
C PRO A 79 -19.73 28.39 8.55
N THR A 80 -19.48 28.40 7.24
CA THR A 80 -18.22 27.93 6.67
C THR A 80 -17.30 29.13 6.45
N ARG A 81 -16.12 29.15 7.08
CA ARG A 81 -15.09 30.14 6.73
C ARG A 81 -14.36 29.64 5.49
N MET A 82 -14.35 30.45 4.43
CA MET A 82 -13.56 30.17 3.24
C MET A 82 -12.14 30.72 3.43
N LEU A 83 -11.14 29.85 3.38
CA LEU A 83 -9.75 30.27 3.19
C LEU A 83 -9.39 30.08 1.72
N THR A 84 -8.74 31.07 1.12
CA THR A 84 -8.34 30.99 -0.29
C THR A 84 -6.83 31.02 -0.38
N HIS A 85 -6.25 29.97 -0.98
CA HIS A 85 -4.84 29.94 -1.35
C HIS A 85 -4.72 30.30 -2.83
N VAL A 86 -3.74 31.11 -3.20
CA VAL A 86 -3.52 31.52 -4.60
C VAL A 86 -2.05 31.36 -4.94
N GLY A 87 -1.75 30.39 -5.79
CA GLY A 87 -0.36 29.99 -6.07
C GLY A 87 -0.18 29.46 -7.49
N ALA A 88 1.06 29.47 -7.97
CA ALA A 88 1.44 28.87 -9.25
C ALA A 88 2.73 28.06 -9.07
N PRO A 89 2.93 26.99 -9.86
CA PRO A 89 4.25 26.36 -9.92
C PRO A 89 5.28 27.33 -10.54
N ASN A 90 6.55 27.19 -10.17
CA ASN A 90 7.64 27.97 -10.73
C ASN A 90 7.92 27.58 -12.19
N SER A 91 7.78 26.30 -12.50
CA SER A 91 8.07 25.76 -13.83
C SER A 91 7.17 24.57 -14.14
N VAL A 92 6.85 24.42 -15.42
CA VAL A 92 6.03 23.32 -15.95
C VAL A 92 6.80 22.64 -17.07
N PHE A 93 6.91 21.32 -16.97
CA PHE A 93 7.58 20.45 -17.93
C PHE A 93 6.53 19.53 -18.56
N VAL A 94 6.56 19.41 -19.88
CA VAL A 94 5.59 18.59 -20.61
C VAL A 94 6.27 17.30 -21.04
N TYR A 95 5.84 16.16 -20.52
CA TYR A 95 6.42 14.86 -20.89
C TYR A 95 5.43 14.00 -21.70
N GLY A 96 5.96 13.01 -22.42
CA GLY A 96 5.18 12.08 -23.24
C GLY A 96 4.96 12.56 -24.68
N GLY A 97 5.75 13.53 -25.14
CA GLY A 97 5.80 13.89 -26.57
C GLY A 97 6.60 12.86 -27.39
N ALA A 98 6.45 12.89 -28.72
CA ALA A 98 7.09 11.94 -29.64
C ALA A 98 8.63 11.86 -29.54
N GLY A 99 9.28 12.82 -28.87
CA GLY A 99 10.73 12.83 -28.62
C GLY A 99 11.18 12.28 -27.26
N ASP A 100 10.28 11.94 -26.34
CA ASP A 100 10.64 11.48 -24.98
C ASP A 100 10.92 9.98 -24.90
N ASP A 101 10.46 9.20 -25.87
CA ASP A 101 10.46 7.73 -25.80
C ASP A 101 11.55 7.06 -26.66
N GLY A 102 12.34 7.81 -27.43
CA GLY A 102 13.24 7.25 -28.44
C GLY A 102 14.69 7.75 -28.41
N GLY A 103 15.62 6.81 -28.19
CA GLY A 103 17.01 6.85 -28.69
C GLY A 103 18.08 7.19 -27.65
N VAL A 104 19.14 6.37 -27.61
CA VAL A 104 20.41 6.67 -26.93
C VAL A 104 20.91 8.03 -27.43
N ARG A 105 20.79 9.04 -26.58
CA ARG A 105 21.13 10.42 -26.91
C ARG A 105 22.63 10.63 -26.71
N GLY A 106 23.31 11.19 -27.72
CA GLY A 106 24.70 11.61 -27.60
C GLY A 106 24.89 12.52 -26.38
N GLY A 107 25.95 12.27 -25.59
CA GLY A 107 26.16 12.76 -24.21
C GLY A 107 26.35 14.27 -24.00
N GLY A 108 25.73 15.12 -24.83
CA GLY A 108 25.71 16.57 -24.64
C GLY A 108 24.58 17.02 -23.71
N VAL A 109 24.86 18.03 -22.88
CA VAL A 109 23.92 18.71 -21.96
C VAL A 109 22.64 19.19 -22.67
N GLY A 110 22.71 19.50 -23.98
CA GLY A 110 21.55 19.90 -24.78
C GLY A 110 20.50 18.80 -25.02
N SER A 111 20.81 17.54 -24.68
CA SER A 111 19.98 16.38 -24.98
C SER A 111 19.12 15.88 -23.83
N MET A 112 18.97 16.63 -22.73
CA MET A 112 18.13 16.17 -21.60
C MET A 112 16.65 16.13 -21.97
N SER A 113 15.97 15.05 -21.59
CA SER A 113 14.52 14.91 -21.56
C SER A 113 13.88 15.91 -20.60
N GLN A 114 12.56 16.11 -20.73
CA GLN A 114 11.83 17.06 -19.90
C GLN A 114 11.81 16.64 -18.42
N ILE A 115 11.80 15.33 -18.13
CA ILE A 115 11.87 14.81 -16.76
C ILE A 115 13.28 15.01 -16.18
N GLU A 116 14.35 14.79 -16.96
CA GLU A 116 15.73 15.03 -16.50
C GLU A 116 15.96 16.51 -16.17
N ARG A 117 15.44 17.44 -16.98
CA ARG A 117 15.50 18.88 -16.71
C ARG A 117 14.71 19.23 -15.44
N ALA A 118 13.51 18.66 -15.28
CA ALA A 118 12.68 18.88 -14.11
C ALA A 118 13.35 18.40 -12.81
N ILE A 119 14.02 17.24 -12.84
CA ILE A 119 14.73 16.68 -11.70
C ILE A 119 16.02 17.45 -11.41
N SER A 120 16.86 17.70 -12.42
CA SER A 120 18.18 18.31 -12.21
C SER A 120 18.13 19.82 -11.97
N GLY A 121 17.13 20.51 -12.50
CA GLY A 121 17.08 21.97 -12.57
C GLY A 121 17.94 22.57 -13.69
N VAL A 122 18.67 21.74 -14.44
CA VAL A 122 19.47 22.23 -15.57
C VAL A 122 18.53 22.73 -16.66
N SER A 123 18.71 24.00 -17.05
CA SER A 123 17.85 24.69 -18.02
C SER A 123 16.40 24.82 -17.59
N ALA A 124 16.10 24.70 -16.29
CA ALA A 124 14.80 25.07 -15.74
C ALA A 124 14.66 26.61 -15.73
N PRO A 125 13.46 27.18 -15.96
CA PRO A 125 13.22 28.62 -15.88
C PRO A 125 13.12 29.14 -14.43
N ASP A 126 13.62 28.38 -13.45
CA ASP A 126 13.54 28.65 -12.02
C ASP A 126 14.91 28.53 -11.37
N ASP A 127 15.10 29.15 -10.21
CA ASP A 127 16.36 29.14 -9.46
C ASP A 127 16.53 27.89 -8.57
N GLY A 128 15.70 26.87 -8.77
CA GLY A 128 15.78 25.62 -8.02
C GLY A 128 16.99 24.78 -8.43
N GLY A 129 17.60 24.12 -7.47
CA GLY A 129 18.61 23.09 -7.76
C GLY A 129 17.98 21.76 -8.21
N VAL A 130 18.75 20.70 -7.98
CA VAL A 130 18.24 19.32 -8.06
C VAL A 130 17.06 19.15 -7.10
N ALA A 131 16.00 18.47 -7.55
CA ALA A 131 14.85 18.14 -6.72
C ALA A 131 15.26 17.39 -5.45
N ASP A 132 14.68 17.80 -4.31
CA ASP A 132 14.83 17.10 -3.03
C ASP A 132 13.76 16.03 -2.87
N VAL A 133 12.58 16.26 -3.48
CA VAL A 133 11.46 15.33 -3.48
C VAL A 133 10.73 15.31 -4.81
N ILE A 134 10.45 14.10 -5.28
CA ILE A 134 9.67 13.77 -6.47
C ILE A 134 8.39 13.08 -6.00
N ILE A 135 7.24 13.67 -6.34
CA ILE A 135 5.93 13.20 -5.88
C ILE A 135 5.07 12.82 -7.08
N LEU A 136 4.70 11.55 -7.17
CA LEU A 136 3.71 11.06 -8.12
C LEU A 136 2.31 11.40 -7.60
N ALA A 137 1.71 12.41 -8.22
CA ALA A 137 0.36 12.88 -7.95
C ALA A 137 -0.58 12.49 -9.11
N CYS A 138 -0.65 11.18 -9.37
CA CYS A 138 -1.41 10.56 -10.45
C CYS A 138 -2.11 9.27 -9.96
N PRO A 139 -3.11 8.77 -10.72
CA PRO A 139 -3.72 7.47 -10.45
C PRO A 139 -2.70 6.33 -10.41
N VAL A 140 -3.01 5.27 -9.65
CA VAL A 140 -2.08 4.14 -9.43
C VAL A 140 -1.74 3.44 -10.74
N SER A 141 -2.70 3.34 -11.66
CA SER A 141 -2.52 2.82 -13.02
C SER A 141 -1.45 3.54 -13.85
N ALA A 142 -1.06 4.76 -13.49
CA ALA A 142 0.02 5.49 -14.15
C ALA A 142 1.39 5.30 -13.48
N HIS A 143 1.45 4.78 -12.25
CA HIS A 143 2.66 4.80 -11.42
C HIS A 143 3.82 4.06 -12.10
N LEU A 144 3.67 2.80 -12.48
CA LEU A 144 4.76 2.00 -13.08
C LEU A 144 5.38 2.68 -14.30
N SER A 145 4.55 3.14 -15.24
CA SER A 145 5.03 3.79 -16.46
C SER A 145 5.80 5.09 -16.19
N LEU A 146 5.39 5.85 -15.16
CA LEU A 146 6.05 7.07 -14.75
C LEU A 146 7.31 6.78 -13.93
N LEU A 147 7.27 5.78 -13.06
CA LEU A 147 8.42 5.33 -12.29
C LEU A 147 9.53 4.83 -13.21
N ARG A 148 9.22 4.12 -14.31
CA ARG A 148 10.22 3.73 -15.33
C ARG A 148 10.91 4.95 -15.93
N ARG A 149 10.14 5.98 -16.31
CA ARG A 149 10.70 7.25 -16.83
C ARG A 149 11.55 7.98 -15.79
N VAL A 150 11.09 8.01 -14.53
CA VAL A 150 11.83 8.63 -13.41
C VAL A 150 13.13 7.85 -13.13
N ALA A 151 13.08 6.53 -13.10
CA ALA A 151 14.26 5.68 -12.88
C ALA A 151 15.31 5.92 -13.97
N ARG A 152 14.92 5.85 -15.25
CA ARG A 152 15.81 6.15 -16.39
C ARG A 152 16.44 7.54 -16.28
N ALA A 153 15.64 8.56 -15.98
CA ALA A 153 16.13 9.92 -15.80
C ALA A 153 17.13 10.02 -14.63
N LEU A 154 16.86 9.37 -13.49
CA LEU A 154 17.77 9.35 -12.36
C LEU A 154 19.09 8.65 -12.70
N TYR A 155 19.07 7.51 -13.39
CA TYR A 155 20.29 6.82 -13.81
C TYR A 155 21.14 7.68 -14.75
N ASN A 156 20.53 8.32 -15.74
CA ASN A 156 21.24 9.21 -16.67
C ASN A 156 21.86 10.41 -15.94
N LEU A 157 21.11 11.01 -15.02
CA LEU A 157 21.61 12.13 -14.21
C LEU A 157 22.71 11.71 -13.23
N ASP A 158 22.65 10.51 -12.66
CA ASP A 158 23.70 9.98 -11.78
C ASP A 158 25.00 9.73 -12.57
N ALA A 159 24.88 9.11 -13.75
CA ALA A 159 26.00 8.90 -14.66
C ALA A 159 26.68 10.23 -15.03
N ALA A 160 25.89 11.26 -15.35
CA ALA A 160 26.35 12.61 -15.63
C ALA A 160 26.85 13.40 -14.40
N GLY A 161 26.68 12.89 -13.18
CA GLY A 161 27.07 13.58 -11.95
C GLY A 161 26.18 14.77 -11.59
N LEU A 162 24.97 14.84 -12.15
CA LEU A 162 24.03 15.96 -12.01
C LEU A 162 23.06 15.80 -10.84
N LEU A 163 23.01 14.64 -10.17
CA LEU A 163 22.19 14.48 -8.94
C LEU A 163 22.85 15.09 -7.70
N GLY A 164 24.16 15.37 -7.76
CA GLY A 164 24.99 15.78 -6.63
C GLY A 164 25.82 14.63 -6.06
N SER A 165 26.35 14.82 -4.85
CA SER A 165 27.24 13.87 -4.18
C SER A 165 26.59 13.21 -2.96
N SER A 166 27.28 12.23 -2.39
CA SER A 166 26.84 11.46 -1.22
C SER A 166 26.72 12.29 0.06
N ASN A 167 27.27 13.51 0.05
CA ASN A 167 27.17 14.44 1.16
C ASN A 167 25.83 15.20 1.18
N ARG A 168 25.02 15.09 0.11
CA ARG A 168 23.68 15.67 0.07
C ARG A 168 22.66 14.69 0.63
N PRO A 169 21.59 15.18 1.27
CA PRO A 169 20.49 14.34 1.72
C PRO A 169 19.86 13.54 0.57
N PRO A 170 19.22 12.38 0.87
CA PRO A 170 18.62 11.54 -0.15
C PRO A 170 17.58 12.28 -0.99
N ILE A 171 17.48 11.97 -2.28
CA ILE A 171 16.32 12.40 -3.06
C ILE A 171 15.15 11.46 -2.71
N LEU A 172 14.04 12.03 -2.27
CA LEU A 172 12.85 11.27 -1.93
C LEU A 172 11.96 11.10 -3.16
N VAL A 173 11.60 9.86 -3.51
CA VAL A 173 10.66 9.53 -4.58
C VAL A 173 9.45 8.88 -3.95
N GLY A 174 8.26 9.40 -4.20
CA GLY A 174 7.09 8.83 -3.53
C GLY A 174 5.77 9.26 -4.10
N THR A 175 4.71 8.84 -3.43
CA THR A 175 3.35 9.21 -3.78
C THR A 175 2.55 9.62 -2.54
N LEU A 176 1.57 10.49 -2.76
CA LEU A 176 0.62 10.90 -1.74
C LEU A 176 -0.51 9.87 -1.56
N TYR A 177 -0.54 8.82 -2.38
CA TYR A 177 -1.47 7.71 -2.22
C TYR A 177 -0.78 6.42 -2.66
N GLY A 178 -0.16 5.73 -1.70
CA GLY A 178 0.64 4.53 -1.93
C GLY A 178 -0.13 3.22 -1.93
N ALA A 179 -1.46 3.29 -1.99
CA ALA A 179 -2.26 2.09 -2.18
C ALA A 179 -1.95 1.49 -3.56
N GLY A 180 -2.13 0.17 -3.68
CA GLY A 180 -2.00 -0.51 -4.95
C GLY A 180 -0.58 -0.89 -5.38
N GLY A 181 0.32 -1.16 -4.43
CA GLY A 181 1.62 -1.75 -4.72
C GLY A 181 2.63 -0.72 -5.24
N PHE A 182 2.60 0.52 -4.75
CA PHE A 182 3.54 1.56 -5.19
C PHE A 182 5.01 1.13 -5.00
N ASP A 183 5.33 0.45 -3.90
CA ASP A 183 6.67 -0.09 -3.67
C ASP A 183 7.01 -1.21 -4.66
N TRP A 184 6.06 -2.08 -4.97
CA TRP A 184 6.25 -3.18 -5.94
C TRP A 184 6.54 -2.62 -7.33
N GLN A 185 5.74 -1.64 -7.77
CA GLN A 185 5.94 -0.94 -9.03
C GLN A 185 7.27 -0.17 -9.05
N SER A 186 7.67 0.44 -7.94
CA SER A 186 8.97 1.13 -7.83
C SER A 186 10.13 0.14 -7.95
N ARG A 187 10.01 -1.03 -7.31
CA ARG A 187 11.01 -2.11 -7.39
C ARG A 187 11.24 -2.54 -8.82
N ILE A 188 10.17 -2.86 -9.53
CA ILE A 188 10.25 -3.28 -10.92
C ILE A 188 10.76 -2.15 -11.82
N ALA A 189 10.27 -0.92 -11.65
CA ALA A 189 10.67 0.19 -12.50
C ALA A 189 12.17 0.51 -12.41
N PHE A 190 12.71 0.64 -11.20
CA PHE A 190 14.14 0.92 -11.03
C PHE A 190 15.00 -0.28 -11.40
N TYR A 191 14.48 -1.49 -11.21
CA TYR A 191 15.18 -2.69 -11.65
C TYR A 191 15.27 -2.79 -13.17
N SER A 192 14.13 -2.70 -13.88
CA SER A 192 14.07 -2.87 -15.33
C SER A 192 14.80 -1.78 -16.11
N GLU A 193 14.99 -0.61 -15.51
CA GLU A 193 15.66 0.54 -16.14
C GLU A 193 17.12 0.69 -15.68
N ARG A 194 17.64 -0.26 -14.87
CA ARG A 194 19.02 -0.23 -14.37
C ARG A 194 20.00 -0.48 -15.52
N PRO A 195 20.96 0.44 -15.77
CA PRO A 195 22.00 0.22 -16.77
C PRO A 195 22.96 -0.92 -16.37
N ASP A 196 23.48 -1.62 -17.37
CA ASP A 196 24.55 -2.61 -17.17
C ASP A 196 25.76 -1.96 -16.49
N GLY A 197 26.28 -2.60 -15.45
CA GLY A 197 27.44 -2.10 -14.70
C GLY A 197 27.13 -0.98 -13.70
N PHE A 198 25.87 -0.57 -13.52
CA PHE A 198 25.50 0.34 -12.43
C PHE A 198 25.80 -0.31 -11.07
N VAL A 199 26.69 0.29 -10.29
CA VAL A 199 27.10 -0.23 -8.97
C VAL A 199 26.29 0.39 -7.85
N LYS A 200 26.27 1.74 -7.78
CA LYS A 200 25.64 2.47 -6.68
C LYS A 200 25.34 3.92 -7.06
N TRP A 201 24.37 4.50 -6.36
CA TRP A 201 24.01 5.91 -6.49
C TRP A 201 25.07 6.82 -5.87
N LYS A 202 25.46 7.89 -6.57
CA LYS A 202 26.36 8.92 -6.03
C LYS A 202 25.68 9.74 -4.95
N ARG A 203 24.40 10.08 -5.14
CA ARG A 203 23.53 10.68 -4.13
C ARG A 203 22.50 9.65 -3.69
N PRO A 204 22.33 9.36 -2.38
CA PRO A 204 21.36 8.40 -1.91
C PRO A 204 19.94 8.70 -2.39
N LEU A 205 19.12 7.67 -2.55
CA LEU A 205 17.69 7.78 -2.86
C LEU A 205 16.88 7.20 -1.70
N GLY A 206 15.64 7.66 -1.55
CA GLY A 206 14.68 7.11 -0.61
C GLY A 206 13.28 7.06 -1.23
N LEU A 207 12.50 6.03 -0.91
CA LEU A 207 11.09 5.97 -1.23
C LEU A 207 10.23 6.46 -0.08
N PHE A 208 9.07 7.04 -0.40
CA PHE A 208 7.99 7.20 0.56
C PHE A 208 6.61 6.94 -0.06
N ALA A 209 5.65 6.58 0.77
CA ALA A 209 4.24 6.48 0.39
C ALA A 209 3.35 6.90 1.54
N LEU A 210 2.38 7.77 1.26
CA LEU A 210 1.28 8.02 2.20
C LEU A 210 0.21 6.95 2.04
N LYS A 211 -0.26 6.41 3.16
CA LYS A 211 -1.36 5.44 3.17
C LYS A 211 -2.67 6.01 2.61
N ALA A 212 -2.93 7.28 2.88
CA ALA A 212 -4.13 7.98 2.45
C ALA A 212 -3.78 9.31 1.81
N PHE A 213 -4.57 9.68 0.80
CA PHE A 213 -4.40 10.96 0.13
C PHE A 213 -4.73 12.12 1.08
N PRO A 214 -3.85 13.12 1.25
CA PRO A 214 -3.91 14.06 2.38
C PRO A 214 -5.00 15.14 2.30
N TYR A 215 -5.73 15.21 1.17
CA TYR A 215 -6.71 16.26 0.88
C TYR A 215 -7.97 15.68 0.26
N LEU A 216 -9.15 16.07 0.73
CA LEU A 216 -10.39 15.83 0.00
C LEU A 216 -10.64 17.02 -0.92
N CYS A 217 -10.22 16.93 -2.19
CA CYS A 217 -10.28 18.06 -3.12
C CYS A 217 -10.97 17.70 -4.45
N LYS A 218 -11.55 18.73 -5.09
CA LYS A 218 -12.21 18.63 -6.38
C LYS A 218 -11.87 19.84 -7.25
N SER A 219 -11.44 19.58 -8.48
CA SER A 219 -11.35 20.61 -9.53
C SER A 219 -12.40 20.30 -10.58
N LEU A 220 -13.10 21.34 -11.04
CA LEU A 220 -14.07 21.26 -12.16
C LEU A 220 -13.57 22.00 -13.40
N LYS A 221 -12.60 22.90 -13.25
CA LYS A 221 -12.00 23.67 -14.34
C LYS A 221 -10.54 24.02 -14.02
N PRO A 222 -9.67 24.15 -15.04
CA PRO A 222 -8.29 24.55 -14.85
C PRO A 222 -8.18 25.88 -14.08
N GLY A 223 -7.20 25.98 -13.18
CA GLY A 223 -6.98 27.16 -12.34
C GLY A 223 -7.85 27.25 -11.09
N GLU A 224 -8.82 26.34 -10.89
CA GLU A 224 -9.64 26.33 -9.67
C GLU A 224 -9.72 24.94 -9.03
N VAL A 225 -9.60 24.92 -7.71
CA VAL A 225 -9.77 23.72 -6.90
C VAL A 225 -10.51 24.07 -5.60
N THR A 226 -11.40 23.17 -5.18
CA THR A 226 -12.09 23.28 -3.89
C THR A 226 -11.54 22.21 -2.96
N LEU A 227 -11.13 22.62 -1.77
CA LEU A 227 -10.69 21.74 -0.69
C LEU A 227 -11.83 21.59 0.31
N HIS A 228 -12.36 20.37 0.41
CA HIS A 228 -13.49 20.01 1.27
C HIS A 228 -13.04 19.50 2.65
N GLY A 229 -11.78 19.09 2.78
CA GLY A 229 -11.27 18.59 4.05
C GLY A 229 -9.82 18.12 3.97
N ARG A 230 -9.20 17.96 5.13
CA ARG A 230 -7.84 17.46 5.29
C ARG A 230 -7.86 16.25 6.22
N PHE A 231 -7.03 15.25 5.94
CA PHE A 231 -6.83 14.15 6.89
C PHE A 231 -5.91 14.62 8.02
N PRO A 232 -6.30 14.50 9.30
CA PRO A 232 -5.55 15.05 10.43
C PRO A 232 -4.28 14.26 10.74
N GLN A 233 -4.30 12.95 10.52
CA GLN A 233 -3.17 12.05 10.76
C GLN A 233 -2.83 11.33 9.45
N LEU A 234 -1.56 11.39 9.07
CA LEU A 234 -1.06 10.79 7.82
C LEU A 234 0.00 9.76 8.14
N GLN A 235 -0.28 8.54 7.71
CA GLN A 235 0.63 7.41 7.88
C GLN A 235 1.56 7.31 6.67
N VAL A 236 2.86 7.21 6.94
CA VAL A 236 3.93 7.32 5.94
C VAL A 236 4.83 6.09 5.99
N ALA A 237 4.85 5.29 4.92
CA ALA A 237 5.89 4.29 4.73
C ALA A 237 7.12 4.94 4.08
N VAL A 238 8.32 4.52 4.47
CA VAL A 238 9.59 4.97 3.85
C VAL A 238 10.55 3.81 3.62
N SER A 239 11.38 3.89 2.59
CA SER A 239 12.43 2.89 2.30
C SER A 239 13.73 3.59 1.86
N PRO A 240 14.90 3.27 2.43
CA PRO A 240 15.09 2.35 3.56
C PRO A 240 14.47 2.93 4.85
N SER A 241 13.87 2.08 5.70
CA SER A 241 13.20 2.52 6.94
C SER A 241 14.17 2.67 8.11
N ASN A 242 15.22 3.46 7.90
CA ASN A 242 16.14 3.85 8.97
C ASN A 242 15.80 5.25 9.52
N ALA A 243 16.32 5.59 10.70
CA ALA A 243 16.04 6.85 11.37
C ALA A 243 16.43 8.08 10.54
N TYR A 244 17.53 7.99 9.78
CA TYR A 244 18.00 9.07 8.92
C TYR A 244 16.99 9.40 7.80
N THR A 245 16.55 8.38 7.05
CA THR A 245 15.54 8.54 5.99
C THR A 245 14.22 9.03 6.56
N ARG A 246 13.76 8.49 7.71
CA ARG A 246 12.52 8.94 8.36
C ARG A 246 12.59 10.40 8.80
N ARG A 247 13.69 10.81 9.45
CA ARG A 247 13.89 12.20 9.84
C ARG A 247 13.92 13.12 8.64
N HIS A 248 14.63 12.73 7.57
CA HIS A 248 14.69 13.51 6.34
C HIS A 248 13.33 13.62 5.66
N ALA A 249 12.62 12.50 5.51
CA ALA A 249 11.25 12.46 5.00
C ALA A 249 10.30 13.30 5.85
N GLY A 250 10.41 13.26 7.17
CA GLY A 250 9.63 14.10 8.08
C GLY A 250 9.80 15.58 7.76
N MET A 251 11.04 16.07 7.72
CA MET A 251 11.33 17.48 7.42
C MET A 251 10.79 17.92 6.05
N ILE A 252 10.98 17.10 5.01
CA ILE A 252 10.55 17.43 3.64
C ILE A 252 9.02 17.38 3.51
N LEU A 253 8.39 16.33 4.05
CA LEU A 253 6.95 16.13 3.97
C LEU A 253 6.19 17.11 4.87
N ASP A 254 6.74 17.49 6.02
CA ASP A 254 6.18 18.52 6.89
C ASP A 254 5.95 19.83 6.12
N ARG A 255 6.91 20.19 5.27
CA ARG A 255 6.79 21.37 4.42
C ARG A 255 5.81 21.17 3.27
N VAL A 256 5.93 20.06 2.53
CA VAL A 256 5.01 19.75 1.40
C VAL A 256 3.56 19.70 1.84
N LEU A 257 3.30 19.16 3.04
CA LEU A 257 1.95 18.98 3.57
C LEU A 257 1.51 20.15 4.47
N GLN A 258 2.40 21.11 4.71
CA GLN A 258 2.25 22.24 5.61
C GLN A 258 1.74 21.81 6.99
N THR A 259 2.37 20.80 7.59
CA THR A 259 1.92 20.17 8.85
C THR A 259 1.80 21.20 9.98
N ALA A 260 2.77 22.10 10.11
CA ALA A 260 2.75 23.19 11.08
C ALA A 260 1.53 24.13 10.93
N THR A 261 1.14 24.47 9.71
CA THR A 261 -0.02 25.35 9.43
C THR A 261 -1.35 24.60 9.55
N THR A 262 -1.33 23.30 9.29
CA THR A 262 -2.54 22.48 9.15
C THR A 262 -2.86 21.65 10.39
N GLY A 263 -1.94 21.60 11.37
CA GLY A 263 -2.06 20.74 12.55
C GLY A 263 -1.98 19.25 12.24
N LYS A 264 -1.51 18.88 11.04
CA LYS A 264 -1.39 17.47 10.63
C LYS A 264 -0.24 16.79 11.36
N SER A 265 -0.45 15.55 11.78
CA SER A 265 0.64 14.69 12.27
C SER A 265 1.07 13.69 11.19
N LEU A 266 2.40 13.55 11.03
CA LEU A 266 2.99 12.48 10.25
C LEU A 266 3.37 11.33 11.18
N GLU A 267 2.86 10.15 10.89
CA GLU A 267 3.16 8.92 11.62
C GLU A 267 3.89 7.97 10.68
N PHE A 268 5.16 7.67 10.95
CA PHE A 268 5.93 6.77 10.11
C PHE A 268 5.61 5.31 10.42
N LEU A 269 5.21 4.57 9.39
CA LEU A 269 4.91 3.14 9.45
C LEU A 269 6.19 2.30 9.49
N GLY A 270 6.10 1.14 10.13
CA GLY A 270 7.22 0.22 10.37
C GLY A 270 7.71 0.30 11.83
N LEU A 271 8.90 -0.25 12.12
CA LEU A 271 9.48 -0.32 13.47
C LEU A 271 9.65 1.09 14.08
N CYS A 272 8.60 1.62 14.68
CA CYS A 272 8.51 2.92 15.36
C CYS A 272 9.27 2.87 16.70
N ALA A 273 9.47 4.00 17.39
CA ALA A 273 9.83 3.97 18.81
C ALA A 273 8.61 3.77 19.74
N ASP A 274 7.40 3.93 19.21
CA ASP A 274 6.18 3.88 20.01
C ASP A 274 5.65 2.44 20.05
N GLU A 275 5.82 1.76 21.17
CA GLU A 275 5.26 0.42 21.44
C GLU A 275 3.76 0.35 21.13
N LYS A 276 3.02 1.46 21.27
CA LYS A 276 1.56 1.50 21.02
C LYS A 276 1.19 1.44 19.54
N LEU A 277 2.15 1.65 18.65
CA LEU A 277 1.99 1.64 17.19
C LEU A 277 2.76 0.50 16.52
N GLY A 278 3.16 -0.52 17.31
CA GLY A 278 4.00 -1.61 16.80
C GLY A 278 5.47 -1.20 16.63
N GLY A 279 5.93 -0.22 17.39
CA GLY A 279 7.35 0.15 17.49
C GLY A 279 8.11 -0.61 18.56
N ASP A 280 9.44 -0.54 18.55
CA ASP A 280 10.35 -1.18 19.51
C ASP A 280 11.19 -0.20 20.36
N GLY A 281 10.83 1.08 20.40
CA GLY A 281 11.57 2.09 21.20
C GLY A 281 12.79 2.72 20.53
N ALA A 282 13.30 2.16 19.43
CA ALA A 282 14.67 2.44 18.97
C ALA A 282 14.95 3.88 18.48
N VAL A 283 13.94 4.61 17.98
CA VAL A 283 14.14 5.98 17.47
C VAL A 283 14.49 6.96 18.58
N LEU A 284 14.04 6.77 19.82
CA LEU A 284 14.39 7.67 20.93
C LEU A 284 15.86 7.53 21.32
N GLU A 285 16.41 6.32 21.32
CA GLU A 285 17.83 6.08 21.59
C GLU A 285 18.73 6.55 20.45
N GLU A 286 18.39 6.23 19.19
CA GLU A 286 19.16 6.67 18.02
C GLU A 286 19.10 8.19 17.82
N ALA A 287 17.94 8.82 18.05
CA ALA A 287 17.81 10.28 18.01
C ALA A 287 18.61 10.94 19.15
N ALA A 288 18.64 10.35 20.35
CA ALA A 288 19.49 10.84 21.43
C ALA A 288 20.98 10.73 21.10
N VAL A 289 21.41 9.66 20.41
CA VAL A 289 22.78 9.51 19.90
C VAL A 289 23.09 10.55 18.83
N LEU A 290 22.22 10.74 17.83
CA LEU A 290 22.38 11.75 16.78
C LEU A 290 22.39 13.19 17.33
N THR A 291 21.65 13.46 18.41
CA THR A 291 21.63 14.76 19.08
C THR A 291 22.91 14.99 19.88
N LYS A 292 23.47 13.94 20.50
CA LYS A 292 24.75 14.00 21.24
C LYS A 292 25.98 14.14 20.35
N VAL A 293 25.91 13.72 19.08
CA VAL A 293 27.09 13.75 18.17
C VAL A 293 27.38 15.16 17.63
N GLY A 294 26.45 16.11 17.71
CA GLY A 294 26.69 17.51 17.33
C GLY A 294 26.93 17.70 15.82
N TYR A 295 26.23 18.64 15.21
CA TYR A 295 26.50 19.05 13.83
C TYR A 295 27.85 19.81 13.79
N GLY A 296 28.96 19.07 13.74
CA GLY A 296 30.30 19.63 13.89
C GLY A 296 31.42 18.74 13.37
N GLY A 297 31.26 18.19 12.16
CA GLY A 297 32.37 17.61 11.38
C GLY A 297 32.79 16.18 11.76
N SER A 298 33.00 15.36 10.71
CA SER A 298 33.70 14.06 10.70
C SER A 298 32.91 12.79 11.12
N TYR A 299 32.42 12.10 10.09
CA TYR A 299 32.04 10.67 9.97
C TYR A 299 30.91 10.06 10.84
N PRO A 300 29.69 9.86 10.27
CA PRO A 300 28.58 9.16 10.93
C PRO A 300 28.59 7.62 10.80
N GLY A 301 29.45 7.02 9.98
CA GLY A 301 29.33 5.59 9.61
C GLY A 301 29.62 4.58 10.72
N ARG A 302 30.55 4.87 11.63
CA ARG A 302 31.07 3.89 12.60
C ARG A 302 30.24 3.76 13.88
N ALA A 303 29.55 4.82 14.29
CA ALA A 303 28.69 4.82 15.48
C ALA A 303 27.39 4.02 15.25
N ILE A 304 26.86 4.06 14.02
CA ILE A 304 25.63 3.36 13.63
C ILE A 304 25.82 1.83 13.66
N GLU A 305 26.98 1.36 13.19
CA GLU A 305 27.32 -0.07 13.18
C GLU A 305 27.48 -0.63 14.61
N THR A 306 27.99 0.19 15.54
CA THR A 306 28.15 -0.19 16.96
C THR A 306 26.80 -0.28 17.68
N ALA A 307 25.86 0.64 17.40
CA ALA A 307 24.51 0.61 17.95
C ALA A 307 23.70 -0.59 17.46
N ALA A 308 23.83 -0.96 16.17
CA ALA A 308 23.17 -2.13 15.60
C ALA A 308 23.66 -3.45 16.25
N ASN A 309 24.97 -3.57 16.52
CA ASN A 309 25.54 -4.75 17.17
C ASN A 309 25.14 -4.88 18.65
N ALA A 310 25.07 -3.77 19.40
CA ALA A 310 24.61 -3.77 20.78
C ALA A 310 23.11 -4.17 20.90
N ARG A 311 22.30 -3.78 19.92
CA ARG A 311 20.85 -4.09 19.86
C ARG A 311 20.55 -5.57 19.64
N ASN A 312 21.34 -6.25 18.80
CA ASN A 312 21.23 -7.71 18.62
C ASN A 312 21.50 -8.47 19.93
N ALA A 313 22.43 -8.00 20.75
CA ALA A 313 22.74 -8.63 22.05
C ALA A 313 21.61 -8.44 23.08
N ILE A 314 20.92 -7.29 23.07
CA ILE A 314 19.83 -6.98 24.01
C ILE A 314 18.56 -7.77 23.66
N MET A 315 18.23 -7.94 22.38
CA MET A 315 17.10 -8.77 21.97
C MET A 315 17.29 -10.24 22.37
N ILE A 316 18.50 -10.77 22.20
CA ILE A 316 18.85 -12.13 22.66
C ILE A 316 18.63 -12.25 24.18
N ALA A 317 19.09 -11.26 24.96
CA ALA A 317 18.94 -11.25 26.42
C ALA A 317 17.46 -11.20 26.88
N ALA A 318 16.64 -10.36 26.24
CA ALA A 318 15.21 -10.24 26.54
C ALA A 318 14.44 -11.53 26.22
N HIS A 319 14.81 -12.22 25.13
CA HIS A 319 14.22 -13.49 24.74
C HIS A 319 14.53 -14.60 25.77
N THR A 320 15.77 -14.67 26.26
CA THR A 320 16.15 -15.57 27.37
C THR A 320 15.39 -15.27 28.66
N HIS A 321 15.15 -13.99 28.98
CA HIS A 321 14.45 -13.62 30.22
C HIS A 321 12.96 -14.00 30.20
N LYS A 322 12.29 -13.86 29.05
CA LYS A 322 10.88 -14.27 28.88
C LYS A 322 10.71 -15.79 28.92
N GLN A 323 11.65 -16.54 28.34
CA GLN A 323 11.68 -18.00 28.44
C GLN A 323 11.93 -18.49 29.88
N LEU A 324 12.83 -17.83 30.62
CA LEU A 324 13.04 -18.11 32.05
C LEU A 324 11.80 -17.82 32.90
N LYS A 325 11.05 -16.75 32.59
CA LYS A 325 9.81 -16.42 33.30
C LYS A 325 8.70 -17.44 33.04
N GLN A 326 8.53 -17.88 31.79
CA GLN A 326 7.55 -18.91 31.43
C GLN A 326 7.90 -20.29 32.01
N ALA A 327 9.20 -20.63 32.11
CA ALA A 327 9.66 -21.83 32.80
C ALA A 327 9.41 -21.78 34.32
N LYS A 328 9.35 -20.58 34.91
CA LYS A 328 9.10 -20.36 36.34
C LYS A 328 7.61 -20.33 36.70
N GLU A 329 6.75 -20.04 35.73
CA GLU A 329 5.29 -19.93 35.90
C GLU A 329 4.54 -21.25 35.56
N GLY A 330 5.22 -22.25 35.00
CA GLY A 330 4.68 -23.59 34.78
C GLY A 330 5.05 -24.58 35.89
N VAL A 331 4.14 -24.81 36.84
CA VAL A 331 3.75 -26.09 37.49
C VAL A 331 3.09 -25.79 38.84
N SER A 332 1.80 -26.10 38.95
CA SER A 332 1.15 -26.47 40.22
C SER A 332 0.47 -27.82 40.03
N GLY A 333 1.02 -28.86 40.66
CA GLY A 333 0.53 -30.24 40.57
C GLY A 333 1.48 -31.27 41.17
N SER A 334 1.43 -31.37 42.51
CA SER A 334 2.10 -32.25 43.48
C SER A 334 2.69 -33.61 43.04
N ALA A 335 3.92 -33.88 43.49
CA ALA A 335 4.25 -34.97 44.43
C ALA A 335 5.68 -34.80 45.00
N ALA A 336 5.84 -35.08 46.29
CA ALA A 336 6.99 -34.78 47.13
C ALA A 336 8.24 -35.64 46.87
N ALA A 337 9.45 -35.08 47.06
CA ALA A 337 10.38 -35.43 48.15
C ALA A 337 11.83 -34.95 47.90
N SER A 338 12.42 -34.40 48.97
CA SER A 338 13.85 -34.40 49.36
C SER A 338 14.90 -33.54 48.62
N VAL A 339 15.35 -32.53 49.39
CA VAL A 339 16.75 -32.20 49.77
C VAL A 339 17.52 -31.15 48.94
N ALA A 340 17.93 -30.14 49.71
CA ALA A 340 18.79 -29.00 49.43
C ALA A 340 20.19 -29.37 48.88
N ALA A 341 20.76 -28.49 48.04
CA ALA A 341 21.87 -27.58 48.40
C ALA A 341 22.71 -27.15 47.17
N THR A 342 23.31 -25.96 47.30
CA THR A 342 24.50 -25.42 46.61
C THR A 342 24.39 -24.89 45.16
N LEU A 343 24.41 -23.55 45.09
CA LEU A 343 25.02 -22.74 44.02
C LEU A 343 26.53 -23.03 43.92
N SER A 344 27.03 -23.32 42.72
CA SER A 344 28.39 -22.95 42.28
C SER A 344 28.50 -22.97 40.74
N HIS A 345 29.51 -22.25 40.24
CA HIS A 345 29.75 -21.76 38.87
C HIS A 345 29.92 -22.79 37.73
N PRO A 346 29.99 -22.34 36.45
CA PRO A 346 29.83 -23.16 35.26
C PRO A 346 31.17 -23.71 34.75
N THR A 347 31.25 -25.00 34.43
CA THR A 347 32.11 -25.55 33.37
C THR A 347 31.72 -27.01 33.12
N ALA A 348 31.48 -27.39 31.87
CA ALA A 348 32.09 -28.55 31.21
C ALA A 348 31.25 -29.02 30.02
N MET A 349 31.97 -29.20 28.92
CA MET A 349 31.57 -29.88 27.70
C MET A 349 30.89 -31.22 27.99
N LEU A 350 29.83 -31.55 27.24
CA LEU A 350 29.36 -32.92 27.13
C LEU A 350 29.93 -33.56 25.85
N PRO A 351 30.36 -34.84 25.95
CA PRO A 351 30.99 -35.57 24.86
C PRO A 351 29.96 -36.14 23.90
N ALA A 352 30.37 -36.31 22.65
CA ALA A 352 29.70 -37.16 21.69
C ALA A 352 29.78 -38.62 22.16
N SER A 353 28.63 -39.27 22.35
CA SER A 353 28.55 -40.73 22.35
C SER A 353 27.73 -41.20 21.16
N THR A 354 28.45 -41.67 20.14
CA THR A 354 27.93 -42.48 19.04
C THR A 354 27.55 -43.86 19.55
N ASN A 355 26.26 -44.21 19.51
CA ASN A 355 25.82 -45.60 19.47
C ASN A 355 25.18 -45.85 18.10
N VAL A 356 25.95 -46.50 17.23
CA VAL A 356 25.52 -47.03 15.94
C VAL A 356 25.17 -48.50 16.16
N GLY A 357 23.89 -48.86 16.02
CA GLY A 357 23.46 -50.25 15.87
C GLY A 357 23.61 -50.70 14.41
N PRO A 358 23.71 -52.01 14.12
CA PRO A 358 24.15 -52.52 12.82
C PRO A 358 23.08 -52.57 11.73
N ASP A 359 21.85 -52.13 11.99
CA ASP A 359 20.79 -52.10 10.99
C ASP A 359 20.38 -50.64 10.73
N GLY A 360 21.11 -50.01 9.82
CA GLY A 360 20.86 -48.64 9.38
C GLY A 360 19.52 -48.53 8.66
N LEU A 361 18.60 -47.78 9.27
CA LEU A 361 17.61 -46.87 8.65
C LEU A 361 16.85 -46.17 9.80
N PRO A 362 16.82 -44.83 9.89
CA PRO A 362 15.98 -44.15 10.87
C PRO A 362 14.51 -44.25 10.46
N ALA A 363 13.80 -45.22 11.03
CA ALA A 363 12.34 -45.29 11.00
C ALA A 363 11.74 -44.30 12.00
N ASN A 364 11.52 -43.04 11.59
CA ASN A 364 10.44 -42.15 12.04
C ASN A 364 10.68 -40.69 11.63
N MET A 365 10.51 -40.36 10.34
CA MET A 365 10.29 -38.97 9.90
C MET A 365 8.82 -38.65 9.58
N ASN A 366 7.91 -39.62 9.71
CA ASN A 366 6.47 -39.44 9.43
C ASN A 366 5.63 -39.06 10.66
N ALA A 367 6.23 -38.77 11.81
CA ALA A 367 5.47 -38.26 12.94
C ALA A 367 5.12 -36.79 12.68
N MET A 368 3.83 -36.49 12.49
CA MET A 368 3.32 -35.11 12.52
C MET A 368 3.92 -34.39 13.74
N PRO A 369 4.30 -33.10 13.60
CA PRO A 369 4.87 -32.37 14.71
C PRO A 369 3.90 -32.42 15.88
N ASN A 370 4.43 -32.77 17.06
CA ASN A 370 3.71 -32.63 18.33
C ASN A 370 3.05 -31.24 18.36
N PRO A 371 1.78 -31.09 18.82
CA PRO A 371 1.16 -29.77 19.02
C PRO A 371 2.07 -28.78 19.73
N ARG A 372 2.95 -29.27 20.63
CA ARG A 372 3.99 -28.46 21.28
C ARG A 372 5.13 -28.00 20.36
N ALA A 373 5.48 -28.75 19.32
CA ALA A 373 6.43 -28.29 18.29
C ALA A 373 5.79 -27.23 17.39
N LEU A 374 4.51 -27.39 17.03
CA LEU A 374 3.73 -26.34 16.38
C LEU A 374 3.64 -25.11 17.30
N ASP A 375 3.41 -25.27 18.61
CA ASP A 375 3.48 -24.17 19.58
C ASP A 375 4.88 -23.58 19.69
N VAL A 376 5.94 -24.40 19.67
CA VAL A 376 7.33 -23.91 19.69
C VAL A 376 7.64 -23.10 18.43
N LEU A 377 7.01 -23.39 17.30
CA LEU A 377 7.14 -22.65 16.04
C LEU A 377 6.17 -21.48 15.90
N LEU A 378 5.01 -21.58 16.55
CA LEU A 378 4.20 -20.43 16.88
C LEU A 378 4.97 -19.54 17.88
N THR A 379 5.92 -20.06 18.67
CA THR A 379 6.77 -19.31 19.61
C THR A 379 8.10 -18.81 19.07
N GLN A 380 8.69 -19.47 18.09
CA GLN A 380 9.78 -18.97 17.28
C GLN A 380 9.15 -18.22 16.13
N SER A 381 8.98 -16.92 16.30
CA SER A 381 8.61 -16.10 15.16
C SER A 381 9.66 -16.29 14.07
N LEU A 382 9.27 -16.77 12.88
CA LEU A 382 10.14 -16.80 11.69
C LEU A 382 10.58 -15.37 11.26
N SER A 383 10.13 -14.35 12.01
CA SER A 383 10.47 -12.94 11.90
C SER A 383 11.87 -12.56 12.30
N ASP A 384 12.66 -13.43 12.93
CA ASP A 384 14.09 -13.14 13.12
C ASP A 384 14.79 -12.92 11.75
N HIS A 385 14.10 -13.16 10.64
CA HIS A 385 14.51 -12.81 9.30
C HIS A 385 13.54 -11.89 8.51
N ALA A 386 12.47 -11.36 9.11
CA ALA A 386 11.55 -10.40 8.48
C ALA A 386 11.16 -9.31 9.50
N ASP A 387 11.71 -8.10 9.53
CA ASP A 387 12.65 -7.37 8.66
C ASP A 387 13.29 -6.23 9.50
N PRO A 388 14.62 -6.07 9.58
CA PRO A 388 15.26 -4.83 10.06
C PRO A 388 15.13 -3.64 9.08
N LYS A 389 14.35 -3.77 8.01
CA LYS A 389 14.11 -2.80 6.93
C LYS A 389 12.60 -2.59 6.67
N SER A 390 12.30 -1.75 5.69
CA SER A 390 11.09 -0.95 5.44
C SER A 390 9.81 -1.65 4.99
N SER A 391 9.85 -2.94 4.68
CA SER A 391 8.95 -3.53 3.69
C SER A 391 7.50 -3.69 4.17
N LEU A 392 7.29 -4.00 5.45
CA LEU A 392 5.93 -4.13 6.03
C LEU A 392 5.15 -2.81 6.04
N GLY A 393 5.83 -1.68 6.19
CA GLY A 393 5.17 -0.37 6.15
C GLY A 393 4.52 -0.08 4.80
N PHE A 394 5.19 -0.43 3.70
CA PHE A 394 4.61 -0.31 2.36
C PHE A 394 3.52 -1.34 2.10
N LEU A 395 3.67 -2.57 2.59
CA LEU A 395 2.60 -3.56 2.50
C LEU A 395 1.32 -3.04 3.17
N THR A 396 1.42 -2.40 4.33
CA THR A 396 0.29 -1.74 4.98
C THR A 396 -0.34 -0.63 4.12
N CYS A 397 0.47 0.20 3.45
CA CYS A 397 -0.05 1.20 2.52
C CYS A 397 -0.77 0.53 1.33
N THR A 398 -0.17 -0.51 0.75
CA THR A 398 -0.69 -1.28 -0.38
C THR A 398 -2.04 -1.92 -0.05
N LEU A 399 -2.17 -2.47 1.16
CA LEU A 399 -3.37 -3.12 1.68
C LEU A 399 -4.39 -2.15 2.31
N ASN A 400 -4.25 -0.83 2.11
CA ASN A 400 -5.26 0.12 2.56
C ASN A 400 -6.52 0.03 1.67
N SER A 401 -7.45 -0.83 2.05
CA SER A 401 -8.52 -1.30 1.17
C SER A 401 -9.82 -0.49 1.21
N THR A 402 -9.92 0.57 2.01
CA THR A 402 -11.21 1.26 2.25
C THR A 402 -11.91 1.64 0.94
N ASN A 403 -11.24 2.37 0.05
CA ASN A 403 -11.80 2.74 -1.26
C ASN A 403 -11.85 1.55 -2.23
N GLN A 404 -10.85 0.67 -2.14
CA GLN A 404 -10.70 -0.52 -2.99
C GLN A 404 -11.81 -1.55 -2.79
N ILE A 405 -12.48 -1.55 -1.63
CA ILE A 405 -13.67 -2.39 -1.38
C ILE A 405 -14.93 -1.59 -1.69
N LEU A 406 -15.00 -0.37 -1.17
CA LEU A 406 -16.22 0.40 -1.13
C LEU A 406 -16.75 0.72 -2.53
N HIS A 407 -15.90 1.25 -3.42
CA HIS A 407 -16.37 1.64 -4.75
C HIS A 407 -16.77 0.43 -5.60
N PRO A 408 -15.98 -0.66 -5.68
CA PRO A 408 -16.39 -1.89 -6.36
C PRO A 408 -17.74 -2.46 -5.90
N CYS A 409 -17.98 -2.50 -4.58
CA CYS A 409 -19.23 -3.02 -4.03
C CYS A 409 -20.42 -2.12 -4.37
N ILE A 410 -20.26 -0.79 -4.27
CA ILE A 410 -21.29 0.17 -4.64
C ILE A 410 -21.60 0.09 -6.14
N LEU A 411 -20.59 -0.05 -6.99
CA LEU A 411 -20.76 -0.24 -8.43
C LEU A 411 -21.59 -1.49 -8.74
N VAL A 412 -21.23 -2.63 -8.13
CA VAL A 412 -21.98 -3.89 -8.30
C VAL A 412 -23.41 -3.76 -7.77
N ALA A 413 -23.62 -3.12 -6.63
CA ALA A 413 -24.97 -2.94 -6.10
C ALA A 413 -25.81 -2.02 -7.00
N LEU A 414 -25.24 -0.91 -7.44
CA LEU A 414 -25.95 0.09 -8.24
C LEU A 414 -26.31 -0.46 -9.62
N PHE A 415 -25.33 -1.01 -10.35
CA PHE A 415 -25.47 -1.44 -11.74
C PHE A 415 -25.79 -2.93 -11.90
N GLY A 416 -25.78 -3.72 -10.82
CA GLY A 416 -25.99 -5.17 -10.88
C GLY A 416 -27.44 -5.66 -10.98
N GLY A 417 -28.40 -4.76 -11.23
CA GLY A 417 -29.84 -5.08 -11.28
C GLY A 417 -30.46 -5.41 -9.90
N ASP A 418 -31.75 -5.74 -9.89
CA ASP A 418 -32.56 -5.95 -8.66
C ASP A 418 -32.30 -7.29 -7.95
N GLY A 419 -31.09 -7.86 -8.09
CA GLY A 419 -30.70 -9.11 -7.41
C GLY A 419 -31.44 -10.37 -7.88
N LYS A 420 -32.29 -10.29 -8.91
CA LYS A 420 -33.00 -11.43 -9.52
C LYS A 420 -32.31 -12.02 -10.75
N VAL A 421 -31.14 -11.50 -11.12
CA VAL A 421 -30.39 -12.06 -12.25
C VAL A 421 -29.84 -13.41 -11.81
N ASP A 422 -30.38 -14.46 -12.41
CA ASP A 422 -29.87 -15.82 -12.31
C ASP A 422 -28.33 -15.79 -12.53
N PRO A 423 -27.52 -16.33 -11.61
CA PRO A 423 -26.06 -16.41 -11.76
C PRO A 423 -25.62 -16.94 -13.12
N ASP A 424 -26.45 -17.80 -13.75
CA ASP A 424 -26.18 -18.42 -15.03
C ASP A 424 -26.56 -17.50 -16.22
N ASN A 425 -27.46 -16.53 -16.04
CA ASN A 425 -27.76 -15.48 -17.04
C ASN A 425 -26.95 -14.19 -16.81
N ALA A 426 -26.16 -14.12 -15.75
CA ALA A 426 -25.31 -12.97 -15.43
C ALA A 426 -24.14 -12.76 -16.41
N GLU A 427 -23.93 -13.65 -17.37
CA GLU A 427 -22.86 -13.52 -18.39
C GLU A 427 -23.14 -12.44 -19.43
N ASN A 428 -24.41 -12.10 -19.70
CA ASN A 428 -24.80 -11.08 -20.67
C ASN A 428 -25.08 -9.70 -20.05
N ASP A 429 -24.90 -9.55 -18.73
CA ASP A 429 -25.18 -8.29 -18.05
C ASP A 429 -24.01 -7.29 -18.18
N ASP A 430 -24.21 -6.26 -18.99
CA ASP A 430 -23.28 -5.16 -19.19
C ASP A 430 -23.42 -4.04 -18.12
N GLY A 431 -24.27 -4.25 -17.12
CA GLY A 431 -24.53 -3.31 -16.04
C GLY A 431 -25.44 -2.16 -16.44
N THR A 432 -26.14 -2.27 -17.57
CA THR A 432 -27.07 -1.24 -18.02
C THR A 432 -28.30 -1.17 -17.12
N ILE A 433 -28.63 0.04 -16.66
CA ILE A 433 -29.83 0.34 -15.87
C ILE A 433 -30.62 1.50 -16.48
N TYR A 434 -31.90 1.57 -16.12
CA TYR A 434 -32.78 2.69 -16.46
C TYR A 434 -32.85 3.67 -15.29
N TRP A 435 -32.80 4.96 -15.59
CA TRP A 435 -32.86 6.03 -14.59
C TRP A 435 -33.82 7.11 -15.06
N ASN A 436 -34.73 7.57 -14.21
CA ASN A 436 -35.65 8.64 -14.56
C ASN A 436 -35.34 9.91 -13.73
N PRO A 437 -34.66 10.91 -14.30
CA PRO A 437 -34.24 12.10 -13.55
C PRO A 437 -35.39 12.88 -12.91
N THR A 438 -36.58 12.83 -13.51
CA THR A 438 -37.77 13.52 -13.00
C THR A 438 -38.35 12.80 -11.78
N LYS A 439 -38.41 11.46 -11.82
CA LYS A 439 -38.89 10.66 -10.68
C LYS A 439 -37.88 10.64 -9.52
N GLU A 440 -36.59 10.56 -9.85
CA GLU A 440 -35.50 10.43 -8.88
C GLU A 440 -34.91 11.77 -8.42
N LEU A 441 -35.42 12.90 -8.97
CA LEU A 441 -35.03 14.27 -8.64
C LEU A 441 -33.53 14.58 -8.79
N THR A 442 -32.82 13.78 -9.58
CA THR A 442 -31.37 13.91 -9.81
C THR A 442 -31.03 13.50 -11.24
N SER A 443 -30.12 14.24 -11.88
CA SER A 443 -29.76 14.01 -13.30
C SER A 443 -29.15 12.63 -13.55
N LEU A 444 -28.42 12.11 -12.55
CA LEU A 444 -27.80 10.80 -12.53
C LEU A 444 -27.88 10.23 -11.11
N PRO A 445 -27.80 8.90 -10.94
CA PRO A 445 -27.76 8.30 -9.62
C PRO A 445 -26.59 8.87 -8.81
N ARG A 446 -26.83 9.23 -7.56
CA ARG A 446 -25.82 9.59 -6.58
C ARG A 446 -25.13 8.33 -6.12
N PHE A 447 -23.83 8.24 -6.38
CA PHE A 447 -23.04 7.04 -6.19
C PHE A 447 -23.17 6.44 -4.79
N TYR A 448 -22.96 7.23 -3.75
CA TYR A 448 -23.07 6.75 -2.38
C TYR A 448 -24.51 6.74 -1.87
N ALA A 449 -25.29 7.79 -2.12
CA ALA A 449 -26.65 7.87 -1.59
C ALA A 449 -27.56 6.80 -2.19
N ASP A 450 -27.55 6.63 -3.51
CA ASP A 450 -28.46 5.71 -4.20
C ASP A 450 -27.82 4.31 -4.34
N GLY A 451 -26.50 4.25 -4.60
CA GLY A 451 -25.78 2.98 -4.69
C GLY A 451 -25.59 2.27 -3.35
N ALA A 452 -25.21 2.98 -2.29
CA ALA A 452 -25.00 2.38 -0.97
C ALA A 452 -26.30 2.21 -0.15
N ALA A 453 -27.39 2.87 -0.55
CA ALA A 453 -28.71 2.61 0.03
C ALA A 453 -29.22 1.20 -0.26
N LYS A 454 -28.74 0.56 -1.33
CA LYS A 454 -29.07 -0.83 -1.61
C LYS A 454 -28.48 -1.75 -0.53
N PRO A 455 -29.28 -2.64 0.08
CA PRO A 455 -28.80 -3.58 1.10
C PRO A 455 -27.59 -4.40 0.64
N LEU A 456 -27.60 -4.79 -0.64
CA LEU A 456 -26.51 -5.52 -1.28
C LEU A 456 -25.14 -4.84 -1.13
N ALA A 457 -25.08 -3.50 -1.17
CA ALA A 457 -23.81 -2.80 -1.01
C ALA A 457 -23.20 -3.06 0.38
N GLY A 458 -24.00 -2.92 1.45
CA GLY A 458 -23.57 -3.16 2.82
C GLY A 458 -23.22 -4.62 3.07
N GLU A 459 -23.96 -5.56 2.47
CA GLU A 459 -23.68 -6.99 2.53
C GLU A 459 -22.33 -7.34 1.88
N LEU A 460 -22.11 -6.88 0.64
CA LEU A 460 -20.85 -7.10 -0.08
C LEU A 460 -19.66 -6.49 0.67
N ILE A 461 -19.79 -5.24 1.13
CA ILE A 461 -18.72 -4.55 1.88
C ILE A 461 -18.41 -5.32 3.16
N THR A 462 -19.42 -5.75 3.90
CA THR A 462 -19.22 -6.46 5.18
C THR A 462 -18.57 -7.82 4.98
N ALA A 463 -19.03 -8.59 3.98
CA ALA A 463 -18.47 -9.91 3.68
C ALA A 463 -17.02 -9.83 3.20
N ILE A 464 -16.69 -8.86 2.33
CA ILE A 464 -15.33 -8.68 1.81
C ILE A 464 -14.42 -8.11 2.89
N ALA A 465 -14.79 -6.97 3.49
CA ALA A 465 -13.94 -6.28 4.45
C ALA A 465 -13.82 -7.05 5.76
N GLY A 466 -14.93 -7.53 6.32
CA GLY A 466 -14.98 -8.17 7.64
C GLY A 466 -14.87 -9.68 7.62
N GLY A 467 -14.84 -10.33 6.45
CA GLY A 467 -14.66 -11.77 6.32
C GLY A 467 -13.39 -12.06 5.52
N GLU A 468 -13.48 -11.92 4.21
CA GLU A 468 -12.49 -12.44 3.26
C GLU A 468 -11.10 -11.79 3.39
N MET A 469 -11.03 -10.46 3.47
CA MET A 469 -9.74 -9.76 3.55
C MET A 469 -9.05 -9.92 4.91
N TYR A 470 -9.81 -10.03 5.99
CA TYR A 470 -9.24 -10.16 7.33
C TYR A 470 -8.46 -11.47 7.50
N PHE A 471 -8.89 -12.55 6.83
CA PHE A 471 -8.14 -13.82 6.83
C PHE A 471 -6.78 -13.67 6.14
N VAL A 472 -6.77 -13.00 4.99
CA VAL A 472 -5.54 -12.74 4.22
C VAL A 472 -4.58 -11.92 5.06
N ILE A 473 -5.09 -10.89 5.73
CA ILE A 473 -4.29 -9.98 6.55
C ILE A 473 -3.71 -10.71 7.78
N ASP A 474 -4.52 -11.44 8.54
CA ASP A 474 -4.03 -12.19 9.72
C ASP A 474 -3.00 -13.24 9.29
N ALA A 475 -3.23 -13.95 8.19
CA ALA A 475 -2.27 -14.93 7.67
C ALA A 475 -0.94 -14.28 7.24
N LEU A 476 -0.98 -13.17 6.50
CA LEU A 476 0.23 -12.44 6.11
C LEU A 476 0.97 -11.89 7.32
N GLU A 477 0.24 -11.32 8.28
CA GLU A 477 0.82 -10.77 9.49
C GLU A 477 1.56 -11.85 10.28
N ARG A 478 0.96 -13.03 10.50
CA ARG A 478 1.63 -14.13 11.19
C ARG A 478 2.81 -14.73 10.42
N LEU A 479 2.80 -14.64 9.08
CA LEU A 479 3.86 -15.17 8.23
C LEU A 479 5.04 -14.21 8.04
N LEU A 480 4.78 -12.90 8.09
CA LEU A 480 5.73 -11.86 7.72
C LEU A 480 6.16 -10.97 8.89
N SER A 481 5.34 -10.82 9.93
CA SER A 481 5.62 -9.93 11.06
C SER A 481 6.25 -10.66 12.25
N PRO A 482 7.10 -9.97 13.04
CA PRO A 482 7.51 -10.46 14.35
C PRO A 482 6.36 -10.69 15.32
N ARG A 483 6.49 -11.74 16.15
CA ARG A 483 5.44 -12.12 17.10
C ARG A 483 5.21 -11.01 18.11
N GLY A 484 3.96 -10.56 18.22
CA GLY A 484 3.57 -9.40 19.04
C GLY A 484 3.58 -8.07 18.27
N TYR A 485 3.88 -8.09 16.96
CA TYR A 485 3.78 -6.96 16.07
C TYR A 485 2.67 -7.19 15.05
N ASP A 486 1.70 -6.30 15.08
CA ASP A 486 0.49 -6.42 14.28
C ASP A 486 0.33 -5.23 13.31
N PRO A 487 1.36 -4.88 12.49
CA PRO A 487 1.37 -3.61 11.75
C PRO A 487 0.35 -3.56 10.62
N ILE A 488 -0.15 -4.70 10.14
CA ILE A 488 -1.14 -4.74 9.06
C ILE A 488 -2.53 -4.65 9.69
N THR A 489 -2.83 -5.48 10.68
CA THR A 489 -4.13 -5.48 11.38
C THR A 489 -4.34 -4.23 12.22
N ALA A 490 -3.30 -3.72 12.90
CA ALA A 490 -3.34 -2.46 13.65
C ALA A 490 -3.51 -1.24 12.75
N LEU A 491 -3.42 -1.40 11.43
CA LEU A 491 -3.59 -0.31 10.47
C LEU A 491 -4.70 -0.58 9.44
N HIS A 492 -5.31 -1.77 9.43
CA HIS A 492 -6.42 -2.09 8.55
C HIS A 492 -7.80 -1.79 9.18
N GLY A 493 -8.70 -1.18 8.41
CA GLY A 493 -10.03 -0.76 8.85
C GLY A 493 -10.15 0.77 8.94
N GLY A 494 -11.36 1.27 8.66
CA GLY A 494 -11.70 2.70 8.64
C GLY A 494 -11.58 3.38 10.00
N GLU A 495 -12.31 4.49 10.18
CA GLU A 495 -12.21 5.34 11.37
C GLU A 495 -12.23 4.55 12.71
N PRO A 496 -11.58 5.07 13.77
CA PRO A 496 -11.36 4.36 15.03
C PRO A 496 -12.59 3.70 15.64
N ILE A 497 -13.78 4.26 15.40
CA ILE A 497 -15.05 3.75 15.91
C ILE A 497 -15.44 2.44 15.23
N GLY A 498 -15.40 2.37 13.89
CA GLY A 498 -15.79 1.17 13.14
C GLY A 498 -14.94 -0.04 13.55
N ARG A 499 -13.63 0.15 13.66
CA ARG A 499 -12.73 -0.90 14.17
C ARG A 499 -13.07 -1.28 15.61
N ARG A 500 -13.27 -0.30 16.51
CA ARG A 500 -13.63 -0.61 17.91
C ARG A 500 -14.90 -1.45 18.00
N VAL A 501 -15.90 -1.15 17.19
CA VAL A 501 -17.14 -1.93 17.10
C VAL A 501 -16.87 -3.34 16.58
N MET A 502 -16.08 -3.49 15.50
CA MET A 502 -15.70 -4.81 14.98
C MET A 502 -14.97 -5.65 16.03
N ASN A 503 -13.97 -5.08 16.70
CA ASN A 503 -13.21 -5.76 17.75
C ASN A 503 -14.09 -6.10 18.96
N TRP A 504 -14.97 -5.18 19.38
CA TRP A 504 -15.89 -5.41 20.50
C TRP A 504 -16.86 -6.56 20.23
N LEU A 505 -17.26 -6.75 18.98
CA LEU A 505 -18.08 -7.89 18.54
C LEU A 505 -17.27 -9.18 18.34
N GLY A 506 -15.97 -9.19 18.65
CA GLY A 506 -15.08 -10.33 18.41
C GLY A 506 -14.81 -10.59 16.93
N ASN A 507 -14.88 -9.55 16.09
CA ASN A 507 -14.58 -9.58 14.66
C ASN A 507 -13.25 -8.87 14.38
N SER A 508 -12.26 -9.01 15.25
CA SER A 508 -10.91 -8.57 14.89
C SER A 508 -10.33 -9.47 13.79
N PRO A 509 -9.35 -9.00 13.00
CA PRO A 509 -8.69 -9.86 12.01
C PRO A 509 -8.16 -11.18 12.60
N HIS A 510 -7.62 -11.13 13.83
CA HIS A 510 -7.14 -12.29 14.55
C HIS A 510 -8.25 -13.29 14.87
N ASP A 511 -9.36 -12.82 15.47
CA ASP A 511 -10.50 -13.67 15.85
C ASP A 511 -11.13 -14.35 14.63
N LEU A 512 -11.16 -13.65 13.49
CA LEU A 512 -11.72 -14.15 12.25
C LEU A 512 -10.76 -15.12 11.53
N GLY A 513 -9.46 -14.82 11.53
CA GLY A 513 -8.42 -15.72 11.02
C GLY A 513 -8.34 -17.03 11.81
N GLU A 514 -8.50 -16.98 13.13
CA GLU A 514 -8.57 -18.17 13.98
C GLU A 514 -9.84 -18.98 13.73
N ARG A 515 -11.02 -18.35 13.74
CA ARG A 515 -12.30 -19.03 13.52
C ARG A 515 -12.42 -19.67 12.14
N SER A 516 -11.86 -19.05 11.10
CA SER A 516 -11.85 -19.63 9.75
C SER A 516 -10.89 -20.82 9.62
N GLY A 517 -9.88 -20.90 10.48
CA GLY A 517 -8.77 -21.85 10.41
C GLY A 517 -7.85 -21.68 9.19
N LEU A 518 -8.11 -20.68 8.34
CA LEU A 518 -7.33 -20.41 7.11
C LEU A 518 -5.92 -19.95 7.44
N THR A 519 -5.74 -19.13 8.47
CA THR A 519 -4.42 -18.72 8.94
C THR A 519 -3.59 -19.92 9.37
N GLY A 520 -4.17 -20.82 10.17
CA GLY A 520 -3.50 -22.04 10.58
C GLY A 520 -3.13 -22.95 9.40
N ALA A 521 -3.99 -23.02 8.38
CA ALA A 521 -3.72 -23.76 7.15
C ALA A 521 -2.54 -23.15 6.36
N ALA A 522 -2.51 -21.82 6.19
CA ALA A 522 -1.41 -21.13 5.52
C ALA A 522 -0.07 -21.33 6.24
N LEU A 523 -0.05 -21.21 7.57
CA LEU A 523 1.14 -21.44 8.39
C LEU A 523 1.65 -22.88 8.26
N ARG A 524 0.76 -23.87 8.33
CA ARG A 524 1.14 -25.30 8.15
C ARG A 524 1.67 -25.60 6.76
N ARG A 525 1.16 -24.93 5.72
CA ARG A 525 1.64 -25.07 4.35
C ARG A 525 3.04 -24.49 4.20
N GLU A 526 3.26 -23.28 4.71
CA GLU A 526 4.58 -22.64 4.71
C GLU A 526 5.62 -23.48 5.46
N TRP A 527 5.23 -24.00 6.63
CA TRP A 527 6.07 -24.89 7.43
C TRP A 527 6.50 -26.13 6.62
N ARG A 528 5.54 -26.83 6.01
CA ARG A 528 5.84 -28.01 5.18
C ARG A 528 6.75 -27.69 4.01
N GLY A 529 6.50 -26.59 3.30
CA GLY A 529 7.35 -26.15 2.19
C GLY A 529 8.79 -25.84 2.61
N THR A 530 8.99 -25.41 3.85
CA THR A 530 10.33 -25.05 4.37
C THR A 530 11.09 -26.26 4.94
N PHE A 531 10.39 -27.24 5.55
CA PHE A 531 11.01 -28.34 6.30
C PHE A 531 10.81 -29.74 5.69
N GLY A 532 10.23 -29.85 4.48
CA GLY A 532 10.31 -31.07 3.66
C GLY A 532 9.48 -32.27 4.14
N GLY A 533 8.29 -32.05 4.68
CA GLY A 533 7.39 -33.16 5.07
C GLY A 533 6.49 -33.61 3.93
N ASP A 534 6.84 -34.71 3.24
CA ASP A 534 6.03 -35.39 2.18
C ASP A 534 4.78 -36.12 2.71
N GLY A 535 4.24 -35.71 3.86
CA GLY A 535 3.04 -36.30 4.42
C GLY A 535 1.78 -35.71 3.80
N ASP A 536 1.08 -36.50 2.98
CA ASP A 536 -0.29 -36.28 2.49
C ASP A 536 -1.28 -36.22 3.66
N CYS A 537 -1.26 -35.11 4.40
CA CYS A 537 -2.31 -34.79 5.34
C CYS A 537 -3.43 -34.07 4.58
N GLU A 538 -4.18 -34.82 3.76
CA GLU A 538 -5.55 -34.48 3.37
C GLU A 538 -6.49 -34.61 4.58
N GLY A 539 -6.10 -34.03 5.72
CA GLY A 539 -6.96 -33.87 6.87
C GLY A 539 -8.01 -32.82 6.52
N GLY A 540 -9.10 -33.27 5.89
CA GLY A 540 -10.28 -32.50 5.50
C GLY A 540 -11.07 -31.98 6.71
N GLY A 541 -10.43 -31.15 7.53
CA GLY A 541 -11.17 -30.23 8.37
C GLY A 541 -11.88 -29.21 7.47
N GLU A 542 -13.15 -28.93 7.76
CA GLU A 542 -13.91 -27.83 7.14
C GLU A 542 -13.32 -26.48 7.55
N PHE A 543 -12.12 -26.16 7.06
CA PHE A 543 -11.54 -24.83 7.14
C PHE A 543 -12.10 -23.99 5.98
N GLY A 544 -12.42 -22.73 6.23
CA GLY A 544 -12.87 -21.81 5.18
C GLY A 544 -13.86 -20.75 5.61
N ASN A 545 -14.33 -19.98 4.64
CA ASN A 545 -15.30 -18.91 4.82
C ASN A 545 -16.74 -19.47 4.92
N ALA A 546 -17.09 -20.01 6.09
CA ALA A 546 -18.43 -20.50 6.40
C ALA A 546 -19.40 -19.35 6.75
N THR A 547 -20.69 -19.56 6.50
CA THR A 547 -21.73 -18.60 6.90
C THR A 547 -21.76 -18.44 8.42
N GLY A 548 -21.96 -17.22 8.90
CA GLY A 548 -22.02 -16.92 10.34
C GLY A 548 -20.65 -16.75 11.01
N LEU A 549 -19.56 -16.70 10.25
CA LEU A 549 -18.23 -16.42 10.79
C LEU A 549 -18.14 -15.00 11.38
N ILE A 550 -18.82 -14.02 10.77
CA ILE A 550 -18.87 -12.64 11.25
C ILE A 550 -19.99 -12.51 12.29
N ASN A 551 -19.63 -12.18 13.52
CA ASN A 551 -20.62 -11.93 14.57
C ASN A 551 -21.47 -10.72 14.19
N ARG A 552 -22.80 -10.90 14.18
CA ARG A 552 -23.78 -9.85 13.84
C ARG A 552 -23.63 -9.30 12.41
N GLU A 553 -23.18 -10.11 11.47
CA GLU A 553 -22.98 -9.73 10.06
C GLU A 553 -24.11 -8.89 9.46
N LYS A 554 -25.37 -9.36 9.55
CA LYS A 554 -26.54 -8.65 9.01
C LYS A 554 -26.74 -7.25 9.62
N LEU A 555 -26.45 -7.09 10.91
CA LEU A 555 -26.55 -5.80 11.58
C LEU A 555 -25.44 -4.87 11.09
N LEU A 556 -24.21 -5.37 10.98
CA LEU A 556 -23.06 -4.62 10.47
C LEU A 556 -23.29 -4.16 9.02
N ALA A 557 -23.79 -5.05 8.16
CA ALA A 557 -24.17 -4.74 6.78
C ALA A 557 -25.22 -3.63 6.72
N LYS A 558 -26.28 -3.74 7.54
CA LYS A 558 -27.31 -2.70 7.62
C LYS A 558 -26.76 -1.35 8.09
N LEU A 559 -25.91 -1.35 9.12
CA LEU A 559 -25.27 -0.13 9.62
C LEU A 559 -24.35 0.50 8.59
N MET A 560 -23.61 -0.31 7.83
CA MET A 560 -22.75 0.19 6.74
C MET A 560 -23.55 0.82 5.61
N SER A 561 -24.59 0.14 5.10
CA SER A 561 -25.49 0.73 4.10
C SER A 561 -26.13 2.02 4.59
N TYR A 562 -26.60 2.04 5.84
CA TYR A 562 -27.20 3.23 6.44
C TYR A 562 -26.20 4.39 6.54
N GLY A 563 -25.01 4.15 7.09
CA GLY A 563 -23.98 5.17 7.26
C GLY A 563 -23.50 5.77 5.95
N LEU A 564 -23.37 4.97 4.89
CA LEU A 564 -22.95 5.45 3.57
C LEU A 564 -24.04 6.23 2.84
N SER A 565 -25.29 5.77 2.91
CA SER A 565 -26.42 6.42 2.24
C SER A 565 -26.82 7.76 2.87
N HIS A 566 -26.58 7.93 4.17
CA HIS A 566 -26.94 9.14 4.92
C HIS A 566 -25.76 10.10 5.16
N ASN A 567 -24.58 9.80 4.60
CA ASN A 567 -23.43 10.69 4.71
C ASN A 567 -23.59 11.90 3.78
N SER A 568 -23.90 13.07 4.34
CA SER A 568 -24.15 14.29 3.55
C SER A 568 -22.96 14.69 2.67
N ARG A 569 -21.72 14.41 3.09
CA ARG A 569 -20.51 14.68 2.30
C ARG A 569 -20.45 13.84 1.02
N LEU A 570 -21.00 12.63 1.08
CA LEU A 570 -20.96 11.65 -0.02
C LEU A 570 -22.22 11.71 -0.90
N GLY A 571 -23.33 12.24 -0.38
CA GLY A 571 -24.61 12.31 -1.08
C GLY A 571 -24.60 13.13 -2.38
N ALA A 572 -23.64 14.03 -2.57
CA ALA A 572 -23.55 14.86 -3.78
C ALA A 572 -22.70 14.23 -4.91
N VAL A 573 -22.07 13.07 -4.69
CA VAL A 573 -21.20 12.45 -5.69
C VAL A 573 -22.05 11.69 -6.69
N LEU A 574 -22.05 12.11 -7.95
CA LEU A 574 -22.74 11.41 -9.03
C LEU A 574 -21.99 10.15 -9.45
N SER A 575 -22.73 9.16 -9.94
CA SER A 575 -22.20 7.86 -10.35
C SER A 575 -21.36 7.96 -11.63
N PRO A 576 -20.25 7.21 -11.72
CA PRO A 576 -19.40 7.14 -12.90
C PRO A 576 -20.09 6.32 -14.01
N CYS A 577 -20.94 6.96 -14.80
CA CYS A 577 -21.70 6.29 -15.85
C CYS A 577 -21.59 7.00 -17.20
N LEU A 578 -21.91 6.24 -18.25
CA LEU A 578 -22.09 6.72 -19.60
C LEU A 578 -23.60 6.71 -19.88
N ILE A 579 -24.10 7.82 -20.40
CA ILE A 579 -25.49 7.92 -20.85
C ILE A 579 -25.56 7.35 -22.25
N ASP A 580 -26.57 6.52 -22.51
CA ASP A 580 -26.88 6.09 -23.84
C ASP A 580 -27.72 7.14 -24.57
N GLU A 581 -27.10 7.80 -25.54
CA GLU A 581 -27.73 8.88 -26.31
C GLU A 581 -28.96 8.40 -27.09
N SER A 582 -29.07 7.10 -27.40
CA SER A 582 -30.24 6.56 -28.11
C SER A 582 -31.52 6.61 -27.28
N TYR A 583 -31.42 6.85 -25.96
CA TYR A 583 -32.53 6.80 -25.01
C TYR A 583 -32.88 8.18 -24.41
N VAL A 584 -32.19 9.24 -24.82
CA VAL A 584 -32.36 10.60 -24.25
C VAL A 584 -33.73 11.21 -24.59
N ASN A 585 -34.41 10.71 -25.62
CA ASN A 585 -35.72 11.20 -26.07
C ASN A 585 -36.88 10.25 -25.73
N SER A 586 -36.77 9.46 -24.65
CA SER A 586 -37.88 8.64 -24.19
C SER A 586 -39.07 9.53 -23.75
N GLU A 587 -40.28 9.10 -24.06
CA GLU A 587 -41.51 9.87 -23.78
C GLU A 587 -41.71 10.15 -22.28
N ASP A 588 -41.19 9.28 -21.41
CA ASP A 588 -41.29 9.38 -19.95
C ASP A 588 -40.06 10.05 -19.29
N GLY A 589 -39.08 10.47 -20.09
CA GLY A 589 -37.83 11.07 -19.63
C GLY A 589 -36.86 10.09 -18.96
N THR A 590 -37.10 8.78 -19.06
CA THR A 590 -36.18 7.74 -18.57
C THR A 590 -34.96 7.64 -19.48
N ILE A 591 -33.76 7.81 -18.93
CA ILE A 591 -32.49 7.59 -19.63
C ILE A 591 -31.97 6.19 -19.36
N ARG A 592 -31.17 5.68 -20.30
CA ARG A 592 -30.42 4.43 -20.14
C ARG A 592 -28.96 4.77 -19.83
N ILE A 593 -28.42 4.18 -18.76
CA ILE A 593 -27.06 4.44 -18.31
C ILE A 593 -26.30 3.13 -18.07
N ARG A 594 -24.99 3.15 -18.32
CA ARG A 594 -24.09 2.01 -18.09
C ARG A 594 -22.85 2.45 -17.31
N PRO A 595 -22.17 1.55 -16.58
CA PRO A 595 -20.95 1.90 -15.86
C PRO A 595 -19.86 2.45 -16.80
N ASN A 596 -19.06 3.41 -16.31
CA ASN A 596 -17.91 3.94 -17.03
C ASN A 596 -16.60 3.27 -16.54
N PRO A 597 -16.08 2.25 -17.26
CA PRO A 597 -14.90 1.51 -16.84
C PRO A 597 -13.59 2.30 -16.95
N ALA A 598 -13.60 3.47 -17.61
CA ALA A 598 -12.42 4.32 -17.74
C ALA A 598 -12.14 5.17 -16.49
N THR A 599 -12.98 5.06 -15.45
CA THR A 599 -12.80 5.81 -14.21
C THR A 599 -11.89 5.08 -13.23
N ARG A 600 -11.26 5.83 -12.32
CA ARG A 600 -10.40 5.26 -11.26
C ARG A 600 -11.11 4.25 -10.35
N PHE A 601 -12.43 4.29 -10.27
CA PHE A 601 -13.22 3.32 -9.51
C PHE A 601 -13.10 1.90 -10.05
N PHE A 602 -12.69 1.76 -11.31
CA PHE A 602 -12.38 0.50 -11.94
C PHE A 602 -10.87 0.27 -11.96
N THR A 603 -10.11 1.19 -12.57
CA THR A 603 -8.68 0.96 -12.79
C THR A 603 -7.90 0.86 -11.48
N ASP A 604 -8.16 1.74 -10.50
CA ASP A 604 -7.38 1.75 -9.27
C ASP A 604 -7.95 0.78 -8.22
N ASP A 605 -9.27 0.76 -8.03
CA ASP A 605 -9.88 -0.03 -6.95
C ASP A 605 -10.00 -1.53 -7.28
N VAL A 606 -10.12 -1.91 -8.57
CA VAL A 606 -10.20 -3.33 -8.98
C VAL A 606 -8.80 -3.87 -9.28
N GLN A 607 -8.09 -3.31 -10.27
CA GLN A 607 -6.79 -3.84 -10.74
C GLN A 607 -5.70 -3.68 -9.67
N HIS A 608 -5.69 -2.54 -8.98
CA HIS A 608 -4.71 -2.21 -7.96
C HIS A 608 -5.28 -2.27 -6.54
N GLY A 609 -6.42 -2.94 -6.35
CA GLY A 609 -7.04 -3.13 -5.05
C GLY A 609 -7.47 -4.57 -4.82
N LEU A 610 -8.68 -4.92 -5.26
CA LEU A 610 -9.22 -6.27 -5.04
C LEU A 610 -8.34 -7.39 -5.63
N CYS A 611 -7.71 -7.16 -6.79
CA CYS A 611 -6.81 -8.16 -7.40
C CYS A 611 -5.56 -8.44 -6.54
N ILE A 612 -5.09 -7.47 -5.74
CA ILE A 612 -3.98 -7.66 -4.81
C ILE A 612 -4.37 -8.68 -3.73
N TYR A 613 -5.56 -8.51 -3.15
CA TYR A 613 -6.07 -9.40 -2.11
C TYR A 613 -6.30 -10.82 -2.63
N LEU A 614 -6.88 -10.97 -3.81
CA LEU A 614 -7.05 -12.28 -4.45
C LEU A 614 -5.70 -12.92 -4.76
N GLY A 615 -4.74 -12.13 -5.27
CA GLY A 615 -3.38 -12.60 -5.52
C GLY A 615 -2.69 -13.09 -4.25
N LEU A 616 -2.77 -12.32 -3.15
CA LEU A 616 -2.21 -12.72 -1.85
C LEU A 616 -2.92 -13.94 -1.26
N ALA A 617 -4.25 -14.03 -1.35
CA ALA A 617 -5.01 -15.21 -0.93
C ALA A 617 -4.58 -16.46 -1.70
N GLU A 618 -4.32 -16.34 -3.00
CA GLU A 618 -3.81 -17.43 -3.84
C GLU A 618 -2.38 -17.84 -3.42
N LEU A 619 -1.50 -16.89 -3.10
CA LEU A 619 -0.16 -17.17 -2.55
C LEU A 619 -0.22 -17.93 -1.22
N LEU A 620 -1.16 -17.55 -0.36
CA LEU A 620 -1.41 -18.23 0.92
C LEU A 620 -2.02 -19.62 0.71
N GLY A 621 -2.42 -19.97 -0.52
CA GLY A 621 -3.05 -21.22 -0.93
C GLY A 621 -4.48 -21.37 -0.41
N PHE A 622 -5.23 -20.27 -0.34
CA PHE A 622 -6.67 -20.31 -0.10
C PHE A 622 -7.38 -20.80 -1.37
N ASP A 623 -8.49 -21.52 -1.21
CA ASP A 623 -9.33 -21.86 -2.37
C ASP A 623 -10.22 -20.65 -2.65
N LEU A 624 -9.89 -19.83 -3.65
CA LEU A 624 -10.59 -18.56 -3.87
C LEU A 624 -12.09 -18.73 -4.15
N GLU A 625 -12.53 -19.86 -4.72
CA GLU A 625 -13.96 -20.11 -4.98
C GLU A 625 -14.74 -20.37 -3.69
N ARG A 626 -14.08 -20.96 -2.68
CA ARG A 626 -14.68 -21.24 -1.36
C ARG A 626 -14.47 -20.07 -0.39
N ASP A 627 -13.24 -19.60 -0.30
CA ASP A 627 -12.74 -18.73 0.77
C ASP A 627 -12.86 -17.24 0.42
N MET A 628 -12.80 -16.89 -0.87
CA MET A 628 -12.84 -15.50 -1.37
C MET A 628 -14.01 -15.25 -2.35
N LYS A 629 -15.11 -16.02 -2.19
CA LYS A 629 -16.22 -16.09 -3.15
C LYS A 629 -16.85 -14.73 -3.47
N THR A 630 -16.97 -13.85 -2.47
CA THR A 630 -17.65 -12.57 -2.59
C THR A 630 -16.77 -11.57 -3.34
N THR A 631 -15.49 -11.50 -2.97
CA THR A 631 -14.49 -10.70 -3.68
C THR A 631 -14.37 -11.18 -5.12
N LEU A 632 -14.32 -12.49 -5.35
CA LEU A 632 -14.22 -13.08 -6.68
C LEU A 632 -15.45 -12.79 -7.53
N TYR A 633 -16.66 -12.84 -6.95
CA TYR A 633 -17.90 -12.42 -7.60
C TYR A 633 -17.85 -10.96 -8.06
N VAL A 634 -17.45 -10.04 -7.17
CA VAL A 634 -17.34 -8.61 -7.47
C VAL A 634 -16.32 -8.36 -8.59
N VAL A 635 -15.11 -8.94 -8.49
CA VAL A 635 -14.07 -8.75 -9.51
C VAL A 635 -14.49 -9.33 -10.86
N ARG A 636 -15.08 -10.54 -10.90
CA ARG A 636 -15.58 -11.15 -12.14
C ARG A 636 -16.65 -10.29 -12.82
N ARG A 637 -17.53 -9.66 -12.06
CA ARG A 637 -18.54 -8.77 -12.63
C ARG A 637 -17.92 -7.49 -13.19
N LEU A 638 -17.04 -6.84 -12.42
CA LEU A 638 -16.41 -5.59 -12.83
C LEU A 638 -15.45 -5.77 -14.02
N GLN A 639 -14.65 -6.84 -14.05
CA GLN A 639 -13.74 -7.08 -15.16
C GLN A 639 -14.48 -7.29 -16.49
N ARG A 640 -15.70 -7.86 -16.47
CA ARG A 640 -16.55 -7.99 -17.66
C ARG A 640 -16.96 -6.62 -18.20
N TRP A 641 -17.42 -5.72 -17.33
CA TRP A 641 -17.73 -4.34 -17.71
C TRP A 641 -16.50 -3.59 -18.26
N MET A 642 -15.30 -3.93 -17.75
CA MET A 642 -14.03 -3.43 -18.26
C MET A 642 -13.55 -4.12 -19.54
N LYS A 643 -14.17 -5.24 -19.96
CA LYS A 643 -13.71 -6.12 -21.03
C LYS A 643 -12.29 -6.65 -20.81
N LYS A 644 -11.99 -7.04 -19.58
CA LYS A 644 -10.71 -7.55 -19.10
C LYS A 644 -10.88 -8.87 -18.35
N GLU A 645 -9.79 -9.59 -18.17
CA GLU A 645 -9.71 -10.84 -17.41
C GLU A 645 -8.55 -10.77 -16.40
N PHE A 646 -8.84 -10.29 -15.19
CA PHE A 646 -7.89 -10.25 -14.07
C PHE A 646 -7.94 -11.51 -13.22
N VAL A 647 -9.08 -12.21 -13.26
CA VAL A 647 -9.26 -13.55 -12.70
C VAL A 647 -9.96 -14.45 -13.72
N LEU A 648 -9.68 -15.75 -13.65
CA LEU A 648 -10.35 -16.73 -14.51
C LEU A 648 -11.88 -16.71 -14.31
N PRO A 649 -12.66 -16.93 -15.37
CA PRO A 649 -14.11 -17.09 -15.26
C PRO A 649 -14.46 -18.32 -14.41
N ARG A 650 -15.72 -18.41 -13.97
CA ARG A 650 -16.21 -19.54 -13.17
C ARG A 650 -16.02 -20.85 -13.94
N GLY A 651 -15.50 -21.88 -13.28
CA GLY A 651 -15.15 -23.17 -13.91
C GLY A 651 -13.90 -23.12 -14.81
N GLY A 652 -13.30 -21.94 -15.04
CA GLY A 652 -12.08 -21.80 -15.83
C GLY A 652 -10.84 -22.43 -15.19
N ASN A 653 -10.94 -22.82 -13.92
CA ASN A 653 -9.90 -23.53 -13.17
C ASN A 653 -9.92 -25.05 -13.38
N GLU A 654 -10.94 -25.61 -14.06
CA GLU A 654 -11.01 -27.03 -14.37
C GLU A 654 -9.90 -27.45 -15.35
N CYS A 655 -9.18 -28.52 -15.01
CA CYS A 655 -8.14 -29.09 -15.85
C CYS A 655 -8.77 -29.73 -17.09
N LYS A 656 -8.60 -29.12 -18.26
CA LYS A 656 -9.04 -29.77 -19.51
C LYS A 656 -8.27 -31.06 -19.83
N ASN A 657 -7.06 -31.24 -19.27
CA ASN A 657 -6.14 -32.33 -19.64
C ASN A 657 -5.51 -33.08 -18.42
N GLY A 658 -6.14 -33.09 -17.25
CA GLY A 658 -5.68 -33.88 -16.08
C GLY A 658 -4.39 -33.41 -15.40
N ASN A 659 -3.59 -32.54 -16.00
CA ASN A 659 -2.36 -32.01 -15.41
C ASN A 659 -2.55 -30.56 -14.96
N GLN A 660 -2.58 -30.38 -13.63
CA GLN A 660 -2.46 -29.13 -12.86
C GLN A 660 -3.65 -28.14 -12.92
N ARG A 661 -4.26 -27.87 -11.76
CA ARG A 661 -5.34 -26.88 -11.58
C ARG A 661 -4.79 -25.49 -11.93
N ARG A 662 -5.45 -24.77 -12.85
CA ARG A 662 -5.02 -23.41 -13.21
C ARG A 662 -5.23 -22.48 -12.02
N LEU A 663 -4.24 -21.63 -11.76
CA LEU A 663 -4.33 -20.56 -10.77
C LEU A 663 -5.31 -19.49 -11.27
N ILE A 664 -6.26 -19.08 -10.42
CA ILE A 664 -7.36 -18.19 -10.78
C ILE A 664 -6.84 -16.78 -11.09
N VAL A 665 -5.90 -16.27 -10.30
CA VAL A 665 -5.26 -14.96 -10.53
C VAL A 665 -4.04 -15.14 -11.43
N GLY A 666 -3.13 -16.05 -11.06
CA GLY A 666 -1.86 -16.25 -11.76
C GLY A 666 -1.96 -16.69 -13.23
N SER A 667 -3.11 -17.21 -13.67
CA SER A 667 -3.32 -17.64 -15.07
C SER A 667 -4.26 -16.74 -15.88
N ALA A 668 -4.68 -15.60 -15.33
CA ALA A 668 -5.59 -14.67 -15.99
C ALA A 668 -4.90 -13.88 -17.12
N ARG A 669 -5.61 -13.63 -18.22
CA ARG A 669 -5.01 -13.00 -19.43
C ARG A 669 -4.44 -11.61 -19.18
N ASP A 670 -5.16 -10.77 -18.43
CA ASP A 670 -4.83 -9.35 -18.24
C ASP A 670 -4.11 -9.10 -16.89
N LEU A 671 -3.48 -10.14 -16.31
CA LEU A 671 -2.77 -10.09 -15.01
C LEU A 671 -1.70 -8.97 -14.95
N ALA A 672 -0.98 -8.73 -16.04
CA ALA A 672 0.10 -7.74 -16.12
C ALA A 672 -0.38 -6.29 -15.91
N GLU A 673 -1.69 -6.02 -16.05
CA GLU A 673 -2.28 -4.71 -15.78
C GLU A 673 -2.66 -4.52 -14.30
N THR A 674 -2.50 -5.55 -13.48
CA THR A 674 -2.85 -5.52 -12.05
C THR A 674 -1.62 -5.28 -11.18
N SER A 675 -1.86 -4.95 -9.92
CA SER A 675 -0.81 -4.97 -8.89
C SER A 675 -0.83 -6.26 -8.06
N ALA A 676 -1.40 -7.36 -8.54
CA ALA A 676 -1.31 -8.63 -7.84
C ALA A 676 0.15 -9.08 -7.73
N PRO A 677 0.60 -9.73 -6.65
CA PRO A 677 1.99 -10.21 -6.54
C PRO A 677 2.47 -11.02 -7.75
N GLN A 678 1.57 -11.81 -8.34
CA GLN A 678 1.82 -12.64 -9.51
C GLN A 678 2.18 -11.81 -10.76
N SER A 679 1.69 -10.57 -10.89
CA SER A 679 2.09 -9.67 -11.98
C SER A 679 3.54 -9.18 -11.84
N PHE A 680 4.15 -9.43 -10.69
CA PHE A 680 5.56 -9.14 -10.37
C PHE A 680 6.40 -10.41 -10.18
N GLY A 681 5.90 -11.57 -10.62
CA GLY A 681 6.66 -12.83 -10.61
C GLY A 681 6.74 -13.49 -9.23
N VAL A 682 5.90 -13.04 -8.29
CA VAL A 682 5.78 -13.63 -6.97
C VAL A 682 4.65 -14.64 -6.99
N HIS A 683 4.99 -15.93 -6.87
CA HIS A 683 4.08 -17.07 -6.94
C HIS A 683 4.06 -17.91 -5.65
N SER A 684 4.94 -17.61 -4.69
CA SER A 684 4.95 -18.22 -3.36
C SER A 684 5.15 -17.20 -2.23
N VAL A 685 4.84 -17.60 -0.99
CA VAL A 685 5.11 -16.79 0.22
C VAL A 685 6.61 -16.57 0.42
N GLN A 686 7.45 -17.56 0.10
CA GLN A 686 8.91 -17.46 0.16
C GLN A 686 9.44 -16.42 -0.83
N GLU A 687 8.92 -16.40 -2.05
CA GLU A 687 9.23 -15.36 -3.04
C GLU A 687 8.74 -14.00 -2.57
N LEU A 688 7.55 -13.91 -1.96
CA LEU A 688 7.05 -12.64 -1.40
C LEU A 688 7.99 -12.12 -0.31
N LYS A 689 8.46 -12.99 0.60
CA LYS A 689 9.45 -12.64 1.62
C LYS A 689 10.76 -12.14 1.00
N GLN A 690 11.27 -12.81 -0.03
CA GLN A 690 12.47 -12.38 -0.75
C GLN A 690 12.27 -11.04 -1.47
N PHE A 691 11.13 -10.88 -2.15
CA PHE A 691 10.76 -9.67 -2.86
C PHE A 691 10.64 -8.46 -1.92
N LEU A 692 10.02 -8.65 -0.75
CA LEU A 692 9.90 -7.61 0.27
C LEU A 692 11.28 -7.25 0.88
N ARG A 693 12.20 -8.20 1.00
CA ARG A 693 13.58 -7.98 1.48
C ARG A 693 14.48 -7.23 0.50
N LEU A 694 14.10 -7.11 -0.77
CA LEU A 694 14.86 -6.32 -1.74
C LEU A 694 15.04 -4.91 -1.16
N ASP A 695 16.24 -4.38 -1.22
CA ASP A 695 16.50 -2.98 -0.89
C ASP A 695 16.63 -2.24 -2.21
N LEU A 696 15.63 -1.43 -2.57
CA LEU A 696 15.56 -0.82 -3.90
C LEU A 696 16.81 0.00 -4.25
N PHE A 697 17.46 0.56 -3.23
CA PHE A 697 18.61 1.44 -3.38
C PHE A 697 19.85 0.93 -2.63
N GLY A 698 19.83 -0.32 -2.14
CA GLY A 698 20.87 -0.87 -1.27
C GLY A 698 21.92 -1.74 -1.98
N GLU A 699 23.18 -1.66 -1.54
CA GLU A 699 24.34 -2.26 -2.23
C GLU A 699 24.48 -3.80 -2.12
N ARG A 700 23.85 -4.48 -1.15
CA ARG A 700 24.31 -5.83 -0.71
C ARG A 700 23.43 -7.04 -1.01
N HIS A 701 22.14 -6.89 -1.34
CA HIS A 701 21.22 -8.04 -1.48
C HIS A 701 20.46 -8.09 -2.81
N GLN A 702 20.84 -7.22 -3.75
CA GLN A 702 20.19 -7.10 -5.05
C GLN A 702 20.52 -8.31 -5.95
N ALA A 703 21.81 -8.55 -6.25
CA ALA A 703 22.22 -9.49 -7.31
C ALA A 703 21.56 -10.88 -7.27
N THR A 704 21.57 -11.60 -6.15
CA THR A 704 21.03 -12.99 -6.09
C THR A 704 19.50 -13.05 -6.21
N ALA A 705 18.79 -12.07 -5.67
CA ALA A 705 17.33 -12.02 -5.78
C ALA A 705 16.89 -11.46 -7.15
N GLU A 706 17.69 -10.56 -7.71
CA GLU A 706 17.57 -10.03 -9.07
C GLU A 706 17.73 -11.13 -10.14
N ASP A 707 18.75 -12.01 -10.00
CA ASP A 707 18.97 -13.11 -10.94
C ASP A 707 17.78 -14.08 -11.02
N ARG A 708 17.06 -14.30 -9.91
CA ARG A 708 15.83 -15.11 -9.89
C ARG A 708 14.66 -14.40 -10.58
N LEU A 709 14.55 -13.09 -10.39
CA LEU A 709 13.56 -12.26 -11.06
C LEU A 709 13.78 -12.25 -12.59
N MET A 710 15.05 -12.28 -13.05
CA MET A 710 15.41 -12.39 -14.47
C MET A 710 15.23 -13.79 -15.03
N GLY A 711 15.41 -14.82 -14.21
CA GLY A 711 15.11 -16.20 -14.59
C GLY A 711 13.60 -16.46 -14.77
N SER A 712 12.76 -15.60 -14.21
CA SER A 712 11.32 -15.61 -14.50
C SER A 712 11.06 -14.94 -15.84
N GLU A 713 10.15 -15.47 -16.68
CA GLU A 713 9.71 -14.83 -17.93
C GLU A 713 8.99 -13.47 -17.73
N LEU A 714 9.10 -12.88 -16.54
CA LEU A 714 8.39 -11.69 -16.10
C LEU A 714 8.91 -10.41 -16.77
N VAL A 715 10.23 -10.20 -16.75
CA VAL A 715 10.84 -8.95 -17.25
C VAL A 715 10.67 -8.83 -18.77
N SER A 716 10.60 -9.96 -19.48
CA SER A 716 10.34 -9.97 -20.92
C SER A 716 8.86 -9.73 -21.27
N ARG A 717 7.93 -9.90 -20.33
CA ARG A 717 6.48 -9.71 -20.51
C ARG A 717 5.97 -8.34 -20.06
N LEU A 718 6.65 -7.65 -19.14
CA LEU A 718 6.31 -6.33 -18.57
C LEU A 718 7.01 -5.17 -19.26
#